data_AF-A0AA86TN72-F1
#
_entry.id   AF-A0AA86TN72-F1
#
_cell.length_a   1.000
_cell.length_b   1.000
_cell.length_c   1.000
_cell.angle_alpha   90.00
_cell.angle_beta   90.00
_cell.angle_gamma   90.00
#
_symmetry.space_group_name_H-M   'P 1'
#
loop_
_entity.id
_entity.type
_entity.pdbx_description
1 polymer ?
#
loop_
_entity_poly.entity_id
_entity_poly.type
_entity_poly.pdbx_seq_one_letter_code
_entity_poly.pdbx_strand_id
1 'polypeptide(L)'
;MTITIDKFSFKFPFTPYPQQLQYMGDLLHTLKKSQNAALEAQTGFGKTLCVICVCSQFINQCQTLKRKLMMSEQLSDTDIYFIKSTNLFNGVQIAENKQAIPSIPFEQIFIPKLIYTSRTHSQLQQVSRVMKSLAVPHVTLGSRQQYCANDECKKFATKMNLSLNQCCLNFQRLGNCIMNQALNIQAAVEELKIKQQNSMDFEDYYSYSKHEFVCPYYLAKASIDTQSTVLSPYNYIINTQENQTLLSNNIVIMDEAHNIPGVCCEEFSTQFHFSDVEDSFIAIQYINALILHQKDKTIGKVSDIEKMTCDQGIVQNIQDFLKSLYFNLKELIQDNIQTFNLKADFNTKNYVTTNFFDILKKVDLSTFRIDMLQGLDQLDFYLNQSQERQSFKVQSRLQYISAIVQIFCACKEISPNFQQFGVIIEKSEQIKKVQVKDHKSTPAILKKYDQQLRQQRTSDIFDSITINIVCYSPDVATSIITKQKPLSIIATSGTLSPLQNLSEEFCLQFQKIESYPHVCKSTNVNSIIISSHSQIPIVGSFQNRTSSSYINSINYLVQNTQSHFQKGGALIFFQSYAAMNSFKQNTKTLGLFFEQKGVEENKIEFARFQNQINNQQQAIMCCVFNGKFSEGVDFYDQQCRLVACISIPFAAALSSQLQEKMKYFDRFSKVKGRVWYELQAFRSVNQACGRAIRHADDFGEILLFDQRFEKNKHMMSKWVSQNIQIQSCEQWAQSGWLNQKIQEYVPKQTKQPSCQLEIQNNSNQLQNIKYPQQTFYKSEFMQKLKQPTIQMSVFQKFAFKLQIKNEIVKILNKQQNDELTQLIKEQNKDQIQIFSQQLSDDVKEMIRALLE
;
A
#
# COMPACT_ATOMS: atom_id res chain seq x y z
N MET A 1 20.62 21.61 -15.15
CA MET A 1 22.09 21.68 -15.06
C MET A 1 22.68 20.30 -15.34
N THR A 2 23.84 20.20 -15.99
CA THR A 2 24.54 18.91 -16.15
C THR A 2 25.49 18.73 -14.97
N ILE A 3 25.35 17.62 -14.25
CA ILE A 3 26.24 17.21 -13.16
C ILE A 3 27.10 16.05 -13.67
N THR A 4 28.37 16.02 -13.28
CA THR A 4 29.26 14.88 -13.50
C THR A 4 29.72 14.31 -12.16
N ILE A 5 29.50 13.01 -11.94
CA ILE A 5 30.01 12.26 -10.78
C ILE A 5 30.71 11.03 -11.32
N ASP A 6 31.97 10.79 -10.99
CA ASP A 6 32.70 9.60 -11.45
C ASP A 6 32.61 9.38 -12.99
N LYS A 7 32.88 10.44 -13.77
CA LYS A 7 32.75 10.50 -15.24
C LYS A 7 31.36 10.18 -15.79
N PHE A 8 30.36 10.05 -14.93
CA PHE A 8 28.97 9.80 -15.27
C PHE A 8 28.20 11.13 -15.23
N SER A 9 27.68 11.54 -16.39
CA SER A 9 27.00 12.82 -16.56
C SER A 9 25.49 12.65 -16.66
N PHE A 10 24.74 13.48 -15.94
CA PHE A 10 23.28 13.49 -16.00
C PHE A 10 22.72 14.89 -15.79
N LYS A 11 21.46 15.08 -16.22
CA LYS A 11 20.72 16.33 -15.97
C LYS A 11 20.09 16.30 -14.59
N PHE A 12 20.24 17.40 -13.87
CA PHE A 12 19.58 17.64 -12.59
C PHE A 12 18.90 19.01 -12.63
N PRO A 13 17.70 19.16 -12.05
CA PRO A 13 16.87 20.35 -12.26
C PRO A 13 17.41 21.61 -11.58
N PHE A 14 18.28 21.47 -10.56
CA PHE A 14 18.89 22.60 -9.85
C PHE A 14 20.36 22.34 -9.50
N THR A 15 21.00 23.27 -8.80
CA THR A 15 22.38 23.08 -8.31
C THR A 15 22.35 22.17 -7.06
N PRO A 16 22.94 20.98 -7.11
CA PRO A 16 22.87 20.02 -6.00
C PRO A 16 23.65 20.52 -4.77
N TYR A 17 23.18 20.15 -3.59
CA TYR A 17 23.95 20.32 -2.35
C TYR A 17 25.15 19.35 -2.32
N PRO A 18 26.25 19.68 -1.62
CA PRO A 18 27.39 18.77 -1.47
C PRO A 18 27.00 17.39 -0.93
N GLN A 19 26.07 17.34 0.02
CA GLN A 19 25.55 16.09 0.60
C GLN A 19 24.76 15.28 -0.44
N GLN A 20 24.02 15.94 -1.34
CA GLN A 20 23.32 15.26 -2.45
C GLN A 20 24.32 14.66 -3.45
N LEU A 21 25.42 15.34 -3.74
CA LEU A 21 26.48 14.79 -4.59
C LEU A 21 27.08 13.51 -3.98
N GLN A 22 27.33 13.51 -2.67
CA GLN A 22 27.79 12.32 -1.96
C GLN A 22 26.76 11.17 -2.04
N TYR A 23 25.48 11.46 -1.76
CA TYR A 23 24.38 10.49 -1.87
C TYR A 23 24.30 9.89 -3.28
N MET A 24 24.33 10.73 -4.32
CA MET A 24 24.26 10.30 -5.71
C MET A 24 25.48 9.48 -6.14
N GLY A 25 26.68 9.82 -5.62
CA GLY A 25 27.90 9.06 -5.86
C GLY A 25 27.87 7.67 -5.22
N ASP A 26 27.46 7.58 -3.95
CA ASP A 26 27.31 6.30 -3.25
C ASP A 26 26.21 5.42 -3.88
N LEU A 27 25.10 6.02 -4.31
CA LEU A 27 24.06 5.33 -5.07
C LEU A 27 24.60 4.79 -6.39
N LEU A 28 25.26 5.62 -7.19
CA LEU A 28 25.85 5.21 -8.47
C LEU A 28 26.87 4.08 -8.28
N HIS A 29 27.75 4.19 -7.28
CA HIS A 29 28.74 3.16 -6.96
C HIS A 29 28.08 1.83 -6.62
N THR A 30 27.01 1.86 -5.82
CA THR A 30 26.25 0.67 -5.45
C THR A 30 25.62 0.01 -6.68
N LEU A 31 25.01 0.79 -7.58
CA LEU A 31 24.41 0.29 -8.82
C LEU A 31 25.44 -0.35 -9.75
N LYS A 32 26.61 0.31 -9.92
CA LYS A 32 27.71 -0.21 -10.73
C LYS A 32 28.19 -1.59 -10.24
N LYS A 33 28.23 -1.79 -8.92
CA LYS A 33 28.65 -3.06 -8.29
C LYS A 33 27.53 -4.09 -8.14
N SER A 34 26.29 -3.77 -8.51
CA SER A 34 25.13 -4.65 -8.30
C SER A 34 24.96 -5.04 -6.82
N GLN A 35 25.06 -4.06 -5.93
CA GLN A 35 24.99 -4.24 -4.49
C GLN A 35 23.68 -3.67 -3.92
N ASN A 36 23.36 -4.04 -2.68
CA ASN A 36 22.26 -3.46 -1.93
C ASN A 36 22.78 -2.33 -1.03
N ALA A 37 21.97 -1.28 -0.87
CA ALA A 37 22.30 -0.18 0.02
C ALA A 37 21.10 0.27 0.85
N ALA A 38 21.38 0.73 2.07
CA ALA A 38 20.44 1.46 2.91
C ALA A 38 20.96 2.88 3.14
N LEU A 39 20.27 3.86 2.58
CA LEU A 39 20.71 5.25 2.52
C LEU A 39 19.71 6.14 3.28
N GLU A 40 20.14 6.68 4.42
CA GLU A 40 19.33 7.60 5.22
C GLU A 40 19.63 9.06 4.84
N ALA A 41 18.61 9.77 4.38
CA ALA A 41 18.71 11.20 4.09
C ALA A 41 17.40 11.89 4.47
N GLN A 42 17.44 13.02 5.16
CA GLN A 42 16.27 13.57 5.84
C GLN A 42 15.19 14.11 4.90
N THR A 43 14.05 14.51 5.45
CA THR A 43 13.03 15.29 4.74
C THR A 43 13.65 16.58 4.18
N GLY A 44 13.18 17.04 3.02
CA GLY A 44 13.78 18.20 2.35
C GLY A 44 15.11 18.00 1.63
N PHE A 45 15.76 16.83 1.81
CA PHE A 45 17.00 16.49 1.11
C PHE A 45 16.82 16.35 -0.41
N GLY A 46 15.60 16.08 -0.91
CA GLY A 46 15.38 15.78 -2.33
C GLY A 46 15.77 14.35 -2.72
N LYS A 47 15.61 13.38 -1.80
CA LYS A 47 15.90 11.95 -2.00
C LYS A 47 15.35 11.39 -3.31
N THR A 48 14.03 11.51 -3.49
CA THR A 48 13.30 11.02 -4.67
C THR A 48 13.92 11.52 -5.97
N LEU A 49 14.29 12.81 -6.01
CA LEU A 49 14.91 13.41 -7.17
C LEU A 49 16.32 12.85 -7.43
N CYS A 50 17.15 12.75 -6.39
CA CYS A 50 18.49 12.16 -6.49
C CYS A 50 18.44 10.73 -7.03
N VAL A 51 17.54 9.91 -6.48
CA VAL A 51 17.35 8.52 -6.90
C VAL A 51 16.90 8.44 -8.36
N ILE A 52 15.85 9.17 -8.74
CA ILE A 52 15.30 9.12 -10.10
C ILE A 52 16.34 9.57 -11.12
N CYS A 53 17.03 10.69 -10.89
CA CYS A 53 18.02 11.22 -11.83
C CYS A 53 19.20 10.24 -12.03
N VAL A 54 19.73 9.65 -10.97
CA VAL A 54 20.84 8.70 -11.07
C VAL A 54 20.39 7.40 -11.72
N CYS A 55 19.30 6.80 -11.25
CA CYS A 55 18.83 5.51 -11.77
C CYS A 55 18.34 5.61 -13.21
N SER A 56 17.60 6.65 -13.58
CA SER A 56 17.11 6.82 -14.97
C SER A 56 18.26 7.03 -15.94
N GLN A 57 19.25 7.86 -15.60
CA GLN A 57 20.44 8.02 -16.44
C GLN A 57 21.23 6.71 -16.51
N PHE A 58 21.34 5.96 -15.41
CA PHE A 58 22.11 4.71 -15.39
C PHE A 58 21.51 3.70 -16.36
N ILE A 59 20.18 3.56 -16.35
CA ILE A 59 19.45 2.72 -17.30
C ILE A 59 19.61 3.23 -18.74
N ASN A 60 19.51 4.54 -18.97
CA ASN A 60 19.70 5.12 -20.30
C ASN A 60 21.12 4.87 -20.84
N GLN A 61 22.14 5.00 -20.00
CA GLN A 61 23.52 4.68 -20.35
C GLN A 61 23.65 3.20 -20.75
N CYS A 62 23.07 2.28 -19.97
CA CYS A 62 23.06 0.85 -20.30
C CYS A 62 22.33 0.57 -21.63
N GLN A 63 21.18 1.20 -21.89
CA GLN A 63 20.44 1.06 -23.14
C GLN A 63 21.24 1.58 -24.34
N THR A 64 21.87 2.74 -24.19
CA THR A 64 22.71 3.37 -25.23
C THR A 64 23.90 2.48 -25.54
N LEU A 65 24.59 1.96 -24.53
CA LEU A 65 25.71 1.04 -24.70
C LEU A 65 25.27 -0.23 -25.42
N LYS A 66 24.16 -0.86 -25.00
CA LYS A 66 23.65 -2.05 -25.70
C LYS A 66 23.36 -1.80 -27.18
N ARG A 67 22.82 -0.62 -27.54
CA ARG A 67 22.62 -0.24 -28.94
C ARG A 67 23.94 -0.10 -29.69
N LYS A 68 24.90 0.65 -29.14
CA LYS A 68 26.24 0.84 -29.74
C LYS A 68 26.94 -0.50 -29.98
N LEU A 69 26.84 -1.39 -28.99
CA LEU A 69 27.35 -2.74 -29.00
C LEU A 69 26.73 -3.57 -30.15
N MET A 70 25.39 -3.57 -30.26
CA MET A 70 24.68 -4.26 -31.36
C MET A 70 25.02 -3.71 -32.75
N MET A 71 25.31 -2.41 -32.85
CA MET A 71 25.66 -1.74 -34.11
C MET A 71 27.17 -1.73 -34.40
N SER A 72 28.00 -2.35 -33.54
CA SER A 72 29.47 -2.33 -33.64
C SER A 72 30.09 -0.93 -33.75
N GLU A 73 29.46 0.06 -33.11
CA GLU A 73 29.91 1.44 -33.10
C GLU A 73 31.19 1.60 -32.25
N GLN A 74 32.03 2.60 -32.59
CA GLN A 74 33.18 2.96 -31.76
C GLN A 74 32.72 3.53 -30.42
N LEU A 75 33.32 3.02 -29.33
CA LEU A 75 33.02 3.46 -27.98
C LEU A 75 33.86 4.70 -27.61
N SER A 76 33.23 5.64 -26.91
CA SER A 76 33.94 6.77 -26.31
C SER A 76 34.75 6.33 -25.08
N ASP A 77 35.71 7.14 -24.63
CA ASP A 77 36.49 6.84 -23.42
C ASP A 77 35.59 6.77 -22.16
N THR A 78 34.49 7.52 -22.15
CA THR A 78 33.47 7.44 -21.09
C THR A 78 32.67 6.14 -21.15
N ASP A 79 32.36 5.64 -22.34
CA ASP A 79 31.68 4.35 -22.52
C ASP A 79 32.57 3.20 -22.03
N ILE A 80 33.84 3.23 -22.42
CA ILE A 80 34.87 2.26 -22.01
C ILE A 80 35.03 2.28 -20.49
N TYR A 81 35.11 3.47 -19.88
CA TYR A 81 35.18 3.60 -18.43
C TYR A 81 33.94 3.01 -17.74
N PHE A 82 32.75 3.31 -18.24
CA PHE A 82 31.51 2.79 -17.68
C PHE A 82 31.49 1.26 -17.72
N ILE A 83 31.74 0.65 -18.88
CA ILE A 83 31.80 -0.81 -19.07
C ILE A 83 32.76 -1.44 -18.05
N LYS A 84 33.99 -0.91 -17.93
CA LYS A 84 35.01 -1.41 -17.00
C LYS A 84 34.65 -1.20 -15.53
N SER A 85 33.81 -0.20 -15.23
CA SER A 85 33.44 0.14 -13.85
C SER A 85 32.20 -0.58 -13.34
N THR A 86 31.48 -1.32 -14.18
CA THR A 86 30.20 -1.96 -13.85
C THR A 86 30.24 -3.48 -13.99
N ASN A 87 29.53 -4.18 -13.10
CA ASN A 87 29.37 -5.64 -13.19
C ASN A 87 28.36 -6.08 -14.28
N LEU A 88 27.58 -5.15 -14.82
CA LEU A 88 26.54 -5.43 -15.83
C LEU A 88 27.08 -5.89 -17.18
N PHE A 89 28.28 -5.42 -17.54
CA PHE A 89 28.93 -5.73 -18.81
C PHE A 89 30.11 -6.69 -18.61
N ASN A 90 30.10 -7.48 -17.53
CA ASN A 90 31.07 -8.56 -17.34
C ASN A 90 31.01 -9.52 -18.54
N GLY A 91 32.16 -9.75 -19.18
CA GLY A 91 32.26 -10.50 -20.43
C GLY A 91 32.36 -9.63 -21.69
N VAL A 92 32.24 -8.30 -21.60
CA VAL A 92 32.53 -7.42 -22.74
C VAL A 92 34.01 -7.04 -22.75
N GLN A 93 34.76 -7.54 -23.73
CA GLN A 93 36.16 -7.15 -23.96
C GLN A 93 36.21 -5.92 -24.86
N ILE A 94 37.24 -5.09 -24.72
CA ILE A 94 37.43 -3.89 -25.53
C ILE A 94 38.70 -4.07 -26.36
N ALA A 95 38.56 -4.04 -27.68
CA ALA A 95 39.63 -4.16 -28.65
C ALA A 95 40.43 -2.84 -28.77
N GLU A 96 41.61 -2.92 -29.39
CA GLU A 96 42.52 -1.77 -29.57
C GLU A 96 41.89 -0.62 -30.36
N ASN A 97 40.99 -0.95 -31.30
CA ASN A 97 40.25 0.01 -32.11
C ASN A 97 39.03 0.64 -31.37
N LYS A 98 38.95 0.47 -30.05
CA LYS A 98 37.84 0.93 -29.18
C LYS A 98 36.47 0.34 -29.55
N GLN A 99 36.43 -0.79 -30.24
CA GLN A 99 35.22 -1.60 -30.38
C GLN A 99 35.12 -2.60 -29.23
N ALA A 100 33.91 -3.00 -28.89
CA ALA A 100 33.68 -4.01 -27.87
C ALA A 100 33.34 -5.36 -28.51
N ILE A 101 34.00 -6.40 -28.01
CA ILE A 101 33.83 -7.79 -28.40
C ILE A 101 33.17 -8.50 -27.21
N PRO A 102 31.87 -8.78 -27.26
CA PRO A 102 31.23 -9.49 -26.16
C PRO A 102 31.61 -10.97 -26.21
N SER A 103 31.93 -11.56 -25.06
CA SER A 103 32.12 -13.01 -24.90
C SER A 103 30.79 -13.77 -24.83
N ILE A 104 29.67 -13.05 -24.83
CA ILE A 104 28.30 -13.54 -24.79
C ILE A 104 27.47 -12.91 -25.92
N PRO A 105 26.44 -13.57 -26.47
CA PRO A 105 25.55 -12.96 -27.45
C PRO A 105 24.95 -11.63 -26.92
N PHE A 106 24.86 -10.61 -27.78
CA PHE A 106 24.34 -9.28 -27.38
C PHE A 106 22.89 -9.34 -26.86
N GLU A 107 22.11 -10.33 -27.30
CA GLU A 107 20.75 -10.61 -26.84
C GLU A 107 20.71 -10.95 -25.34
N GLN A 108 21.78 -11.54 -24.80
CA GLN A 108 21.89 -11.96 -23.40
C GLN A 108 22.30 -10.81 -22.45
N ILE A 109 22.72 -9.65 -22.99
CA ILE A 109 23.03 -8.47 -22.17
C ILE A 109 21.70 -7.89 -21.63
N PHE A 110 21.44 -8.13 -20.35
CA PHE A 110 20.23 -7.67 -19.69
C PHE A 110 20.31 -6.18 -19.35
N ILE A 111 19.22 -5.44 -19.62
CA ILE A 111 19.09 -4.04 -19.22
C ILE A 111 18.11 -3.96 -18.06
N PRO A 112 18.53 -3.47 -16.89
CA PRO A 112 17.64 -3.36 -15.75
C PRO A 112 16.54 -2.34 -15.98
N LYS A 113 15.36 -2.63 -15.42
CA LYS A 113 14.29 -1.66 -15.17
C LYS A 113 14.44 -1.09 -13.77
N LEU A 114 13.88 0.11 -13.58
CA LEU A 114 13.73 0.73 -12.27
C LEU A 114 12.36 0.38 -11.69
N ILE A 115 12.32 -0.41 -10.62
CA ILE A 115 11.12 -0.68 -9.83
C ILE A 115 11.14 0.25 -8.62
N TYR A 116 10.40 1.34 -8.68
CA TYR A 116 10.29 2.30 -7.58
C TYR A 116 9.09 1.95 -6.71
N THR A 117 9.33 1.72 -5.42
CA THR A 117 8.29 1.30 -4.49
C THR A 117 8.10 2.23 -3.32
N SER A 118 6.85 2.35 -2.87
CA SER A 118 6.45 3.20 -1.76
C SER A 118 5.25 2.59 -1.03
N ARG A 119 5.02 3.01 0.21
CA ARG A 119 3.91 2.49 1.05
C ARG A 119 2.53 2.83 0.50
N THR A 120 2.32 4.04 0.00
CA THR A 120 0.98 4.53 -0.38
C THR A 120 0.89 5.00 -1.83
N HIS A 121 -0.30 4.86 -2.41
CA HIS A 121 -0.58 5.35 -3.77
C HIS A 121 -0.45 6.87 -3.91
N SER A 122 -0.75 7.64 -2.86
CA SER A 122 -0.56 9.09 -2.88
C SER A 122 0.92 9.47 -3.00
N GLN A 123 1.83 8.72 -2.37
CA GLN A 123 3.27 8.92 -2.55
C GLN A 123 3.69 8.56 -3.98
N LEU A 124 3.21 7.44 -4.54
CA LEU A 124 3.50 7.06 -5.92
C LEU A 124 3.00 8.11 -6.93
N GLN A 125 1.84 8.73 -6.70
CA GLN A 125 1.37 9.85 -7.53
C GLN A 125 2.31 11.06 -7.46
N GLN A 126 2.87 11.39 -6.28
CA GLN A 126 3.87 12.45 -6.16
C GLN A 126 5.14 12.11 -6.96
N VAL A 127 5.62 10.87 -6.86
CA VAL A 127 6.77 10.37 -7.63
C VAL A 127 6.50 10.42 -9.13
N SER A 128 5.30 10.01 -9.57
CA SER A 128 4.88 10.08 -10.97
C SER A 128 4.96 11.51 -11.52
N ARG A 129 4.49 12.51 -10.78
CA ARG A 129 4.61 13.93 -11.18
C ARG A 129 6.07 14.36 -11.33
N VAL A 130 6.95 13.94 -10.41
CA VAL A 130 8.39 14.20 -10.52
C VAL A 130 8.96 13.54 -11.78
N MET A 131 8.63 12.28 -12.05
CA MET A 131 9.06 11.58 -13.26
C MET A 131 8.55 12.25 -14.54
N LYS A 132 7.28 12.70 -14.57
CA LYS A 132 6.72 13.51 -15.69
C LYS A 132 7.53 14.78 -15.91
N SER A 133 7.86 15.52 -14.83
CA SER A 133 8.66 16.76 -14.93
C SER A 133 10.09 16.53 -15.45
N LEU A 134 10.65 15.34 -15.23
CA LEU A 134 11.96 14.92 -15.71
C LEU A 134 11.92 14.19 -17.06
N ALA A 135 10.73 14.06 -17.66
CA ALA A 135 10.49 13.25 -18.85
C ALA A 135 11.01 11.81 -18.73
N VAL A 136 10.85 11.20 -17.55
CA VAL A 136 11.20 9.79 -17.30
C VAL A 136 9.97 8.91 -17.62
N PRO A 137 10.05 8.04 -18.63
CA PRO A 137 9.01 7.06 -18.96
C PRO A 137 8.70 6.14 -17.80
N HIS A 138 7.43 5.97 -17.46
CA HIS A 138 7.01 5.09 -16.38
C HIS A 138 5.57 4.60 -16.51
N VAL A 139 5.31 3.45 -15.89
CA VAL A 139 3.97 2.93 -15.62
C VAL A 139 3.73 2.83 -14.12
N THR A 140 2.53 3.13 -13.67
CA THR A 140 2.14 2.94 -12.27
C THR A 140 1.36 1.64 -12.12
N LEU A 141 1.58 0.90 -11.04
CA LEU A 141 0.79 -0.28 -10.67
C LEU A 141 -0.18 0.06 -9.55
N GLY A 142 -1.34 -0.58 -9.59
CA GLY A 142 -2.36 -0.39 -8.59
C GLY A 142 -3.52 -1.34 -8.72
N SER A 143 -4.38 -1.29 -7.71
CA SER A 143 -5.46 -2.26 -7.56
C SER A 143 -6.60 -2.01 -8.55
N ARG A 144 -7.46 -3.01 -8.73
CA ARG A 144 -8.67 -2.86 -9.56
C ARG A 144 -9.59 -1.76 -9.00
N GLN A 145 -9.53 -1.45 -7.70
CA GLN A 145 -10.30 -0.35 -7.08
C GLN A 145 -9.95 1.00 -7.69
N GLN A 146 -8.68 1.21 -8.04
CA GLN A 146 -8.22 2.47 -8.63
C GLN A 146 -8.46 2.49 -10.13
N TYR A 147 -8.16 1.38 -10.81
CA TYR A 147 -8.20 1.35 -12.27
C TYR A 147 -9.58 1.14 -12.86
N CYS A 148 -10.47 0.37 -12.23
CA CYS A 148 -11.69 -0.11 -12.89
C CYS A 148 -12.47 1.04 -13.56
N ALA A 149 -12.64 0.97 -14.88
CA ALA A 149 -13.42 1.92 -15.66
C ALA A 149 -14.84 1.41 -15.98
N ASN A 150 -15.19 0.20 -15.56
CA ASN A 150 -16.52 -0.37 -15.75
C ASN A 150 -17.46 0.04 -14.59
N ASP A 151 -18.32 1.03 -14.86
CA ASP A 151 -19.27 1.55 -13.86
C ASP A 151 -20.33 0.52 -13.44
N GLU A 152 -20.70 -0.43 -14.29
CA GLU A 152 -21.62 -1.51 -13.92
C GLU A 152 -20.97 -2.46 -12.90
N CYS A 153 -19.70 -2.80 -13.11
CA CYS A 153 -18.92 -3.59 -12.15
C CYS A 153 -18.82 -2.88 -10.80
N LYS A 154 -18.53 -1.57 -10.78
CA LYS A 154 -18.49 -0.78 -9.54
C LYS A 154 -19.83 -0.75 -8.82
N LYS A 155 -20.91 -0.41 -9.53
CA LYS A 155 -22.27 -0.35 -8.98
C LYS A 155 -22.70 -1.70 -8.44
N PHE A 156 -22.39 -2.78 -9.15
CA PHE A 156 -22.70 -4.14 -8.71
C PHE A 156 -21.90 -4.50 -7.45
N ALA A 157 -20.60 -4.19 -7.40
CA ALA A 157 -19.77 -4.41 -6.22
C ALA A 157 -20.35 -3.72 -4.98
N THR A 158 -20.70 -2.43 -5.09
CA THR A 158 -21.33 -1.67 -3.99
C THR A 158 -22.69 -2.25 -3.61
N LYS A 159 -23.56 -2.54 -4.58
CA LYS A 159 -24.90 -3.10 -4.34
C LYS A 159 -24.84 -4.46 -3.63
N MET A 160 -23.83 -5.26 -3.97
CA MET A 160 -23.66 -6.62 -3.44
C MET A 160 -22.69 -6.70 -2.26
N ASN A 161 -22.19 -5.56 -1.76
CA ASN A 161 -21.17 -5.48 -0.71
C ASN A 161 -19.95 -6.39 -0.97
N LEU A 162 -19.55 -6.49 -2.24
CA LEU A 162 -18.42 -7.28 -2.71
C LEU A 162 -17.17 -6.42 -2.84
N SER A 163 -15.99 -7.02 -2.66
CA SER A 163 -14.76 -6.36 -3.10
C SER A 163 -14.78 -6.17 -4.62
N LEU A 164 -14.22 -5.06 -5.10
CA LEU A 164 -14.18 -4.82 -6.54
C LEU A 164 -13.32 -5.85 -7.29
N ASN A 165 -12.31 -6.42 -6.62
CA ASN A 165 -11.50 -7.50 -7.17
C ASN A 165 -12.38 -8.73 -7.50
N GLN A 166 -13.14 -9.22 -6.51
CA GLN A 166 -14.07 -10.35 -6.68
C GLN A 166 -15.10 -10.04 -7.77
N CYS A 167 -15.74 -8.88 -7.70
CA CYS A 167 -16.74 -8.50 -8.70
C CYS A 167 -16.15 -8.45 -10.12
N CYS A 168 -14.92 -7.95 -10.27
CA CYS A 168 -14.25 -7.88 -11.56
C CYS A 168 -13.96 -9.28 -12.12
N LEU A 169 -13.41 -10.19 -11.31
CA LEU A 169 -13.15 -11.57 -11.72
C LEU A 169 -14.44 -12.28 -12.14
N ASN A 170 -15.53 -12.05 -11.41
CA ASN A 170 -16.85 -12.60 -11.72
C ASN A 170 -17.36 -12.11 -13.09
N PHE A 171 -17.25 -10.80 -13.35
CA PHE A 171 -17.61 -10.22 -14.65
C PHE A 171 -16.73 -10.77 -15.78
N GLN A 172 -15.44 -11.03 -15.52
CA GLN A 172 -14.54 -11.61 -16.51
C GLN A 172 -14.90 -13.07 -16.83
N ARG A 173 -15.11 -13.91 -15.80
CA ARG A 173 -15.50 -15.33 -15.97
C ARG A 173 -16.81 -15.47 -16.76
N LEU A 174 -17.75 -14.56 -16.56
CA LEU A 174 -19.03 -14.54 -17.28
C LEU A 174 -18.96 -13.87 -18.66
N GLY A 175 -17.82 -13.29 -19.05
CA GLY A 175 -17.72 -12.51 -20.30
C GLY A 175 -18.49 -11.19 -20.29
N ASN A 176 -18.91 -10.71 -19.11
CA ASN A 176 -19.70 -9.49 -18.94
C ASN A 176 -18.84 -8.21 -18.86
N CYS A 177 -17.51 -8.34 -18.82
CA CYS A 177 -16.63 -7.17 -18.77
C CYS A 177 -16.38 -6.62 -20.18
N ILE A 178 -17.11 -5.57 -20.57
CA ILE A 178 -16.96 -4.90 -21.87
C ILE A 178 -15.53 -4.38 -22.15
N MET A 179 -14.76 -4.10 -21.09
CA MET A 179 -13.42 -3.53 -21.21
C MET A 179 -12.32 -4.60 -21.35
N ASN A 180 -12.59 -5.87 -21.02
CA ASN A 180 -11.54 -6.90 -20.91
C ASN A 180 -11.47 -7.78 -22.16
N GLN A 181 -10.86 -7.27 -23.23
CA GLN A 181 -10.57 -8.04 -24.45
C GLN A 181 -9.07 -8.06 -24.71
N ALA A 182 -8.45 -9.25 -24.70
CA ALA A 182 -7.00 -9.42 -24.79
C ALA A 182 -6.38 -8.81 -26.07
N LEU A 183 -7.06 -8.96 -27.22
CA LEU A 183 -6.64 -8.37 -28.49
C LEU A 183 -6.60 -6.83 -28.42
N ASN A 184 -7.54 -6.20 -27.72
CA ASN A 184 -7.59 -4.74 -27.59
C ASN A 184 -6.46 -4.22 -26.69
N ILE A 185 -6.04 -5.00 -25.69
CA ILE A 185 -4.95 -4.61 -24.79
C ILE A 185 -3.61 -4.57 -25.52
N GLN A 186 -3.30 -5.59 -26.33
CA GLN A 186 -2.03 -5.62 -27.08
C GLN A 186 -1.94 -4.50 -28.11
N ALA A 187 -3.01 -4.28 -28.88
CA ALA A 187 -3.07 -3.20 -29.86
C ALA A 187 -2.91 -1.82 -29.20
N ALA A 188 -3.57 -1.59 -28.06
CA ALA A 188 -3.44 -0.35 -27.29
C ALA A 188 -2.00 -0.14 -26.78
N VAL A 189 -1.32 -1.19 -26.31
CA VAL A 189 0.09 -1.10 -25.90
C VAL A 189 0.97 -0.67 -27.08
N GLU A 190 0.74 -1.20 -28.28
CA GLU A 190 1.49 -0.80 -29.48
C GLU A 190 1.21 0.64 -29.89
N GLU A 191 -0.05 1.07 -29.85
CA GLU A 191 -0.44 2.45 -30.14
C GLU A 191 0.24 3.44 -29.19
N LEU A 192 0.25 3.15 -27.88
CA LEU A 192 0.89 3.99 -26.87
C LEU A 192 2.41 4.09 -27.10
N LYS A 193 3.06 3.00 -27.52
CA LYS A 193 4.47 3.03 -27.93
C LYS A 193 4.69 3.96 -29.11
N ILE A 194 3.85 3.88 -30.15
CA ILE A 194 3.97 4.70 -31.36
C ILE A 194 3.78 6.18 -31.03
N LYS A 195 2.79 6.50 -30.19
CA LYS A 195 2.49 7.88 -29.76
C LYS A 195 3.53 8.47 -28.80
N GLN A 196 4.53 7.69 -28.37
CA GLN A 196 5.51 8.06 -27.35
C GLN A 196 4.86 8.58 -26.05
N GLN A 197 3.61 8.18 -25.77
CA GLN A 197 2.92 8.49 -24.53
C GLN A 197 3.39 7.54 -23.43
N ASN A 198 4.64 7.74 -23.01
CA ASN A 198 5.36 6.77 -22.20
C ASN A 198 5.26 7.02 -20.68
N SER A 199 4.44 7.98 -20.25
CA SER A 199 4.30 8.35 -18.83
C SER A 199 2.84 8.52 -18.47
N MET A 200 2.19 7.41 -18.09
CA MET A 200 0.79 7.40 -17.70
C MET A 200 0.61 7.02 -16.24
N ASP A 201 -0.15 7.84 -15.52
CA ASP A 201 -0.64 7.54 -14.18
C ASP A 201 -2.05 6.92 -14.22
N PHE A 202 -2.63 6.72 -13.04
CA PHE A 202 -3.97 6.14 -12.90
C PHE A 202 -5.04 6.90 -13.68
N GLU A 203 -5.00 8.23 -13.67
CA GLU A 203 -6.00 9.11 -14.27
C GLU A 203 -5.86 9.13 -15.80
N ASP A 204 -4.62 9.11 -16.29
CA ASP A 204 -4.31 9.00 -17.71
C ASP A 204 -4.83 7.68 -18.29
N TYR A 205 -4.50 6.55 -17.66
CA TYR A 205 -4.99 5.23 -18.07
C TYR A 205 -6.51 5.15 -18.02
N TYR A 206 -7.12 5.66 -16.94
CA TYR A 206 -8.57 5.65 -16.79
C TYR A 206 -9.27 6.43 -17.91
N SER A 207 -8.75 7.61 -18.25
CA SER A 207 -9.30 8.48 -19.29
C SER A 207 -9.14 7.85 -20.68
N TYR A 208 -7.94 7.38 -21.03
CA TYR A 208 -7.67 6.67 -22.29
C TYR A 208 -8.60 5.45 -22.43
N SER A 209 -8.71 4.63 -21.39
CA SER A 209 -9.54 3.43 -21.38
C SER A 209 -11.03 3.70 -21.56
N LYS A 210 -11.55 4.84 -21.09
CA LYS A 210 -12.95 5.22 -21.32
C LYS A 210 -13.25 5.53 -22.78
N HIS A 211 -12.29 6.07 -23.51
CA HIS A 211 -12.45 6.38 -24.93
C HIS A 211 -12.26 5.14 -25.81
N GLU A 212 -11.23 4.33 -25.52
CA GLU A 212 -10.84 3.19 -26.35
C GLU A 212 -11.47 1.85 -25.93
N PHE A 213 -12.30 1.84 -24.87
CA PHE A 213 -12.95 0.64 -24.31
C PHE A 213 -11.97 -0.51 -23.95
N VAL A 214 -10.79 -0.15 -23.46
CA VAL A 214 -9.76 -1.11 -23.01
C VAL A 214 -9.70 -1.15 -21.49
N CYS A 215 -9.47 -2.30 -20.89
CA CYS A 215 -9.34 -2.44 -19.43
C CYS A 215 -8.06 -1.73 -18.94
N PRO A 216 -8.15 -0.65 -18.17
CA PRO A 216 -6.97 0.12 -17.75
C PRO A 216 -6.05 -0.68 -16.82
N TYR A 217 -6.62 -1.58 -15.99
CA TYR A 217 -5.83 -2.44 -15.10
C TYR A 217 -4.92 -3.40 -15.88
N TYR A 218 -5.43 -4.06 -16.92
CA TYR A 218 -4.63 -4.96 -17.74
C TYR A 218 -3.74 -4.21 -18.73
N LEU A 219 -4.17 -3.05 -19.22
CA LEU A 219 -3.36 -2.18 -20.05
C LEU A 219 -2.10 -1.70 -19.31
N ALA A 220 -2.24 -1.25 -18.06
CA ALA A 220 -1.10 -0.88 -17.22
C ALA A 220 -0.16 -2.09 -16.98
N LYS A 221 -0.71 -3.27 -16.68
CA LYS A 221 0.10 -4.49 -16.53
C LYS A 221 0.85 -4.87 -17.81
N ALA A 222 0.18 -4.86 -18.96
CA ALA A 222 0.81 -5.17 -20.24
C ALA A 222 1.85 -4.11 -20.67
N SER A 223 1.74 -2.88 -20.15
CA SER A 223 2.71 -1.81 -20.38
C SER A 223 4.00 -1.98 -19.56
N ILE A 224 4.05 -2.86 -18.56
CA ILE A 224 5.27 -3.09 -17.76
C ILE A 224 6.45 -3.48 -18.64
N ASP A 225 6.22 -4.31 -19.65
CA ASP A 225 7.28 -4.84 -20.50
C ASP A 225 7.96 -3.77 -21.35
N THR A 226 7.24 -2.70 -21.66
CA THR A 226 7.63 -1.66 -22.60
C THR A 226 8.29 -0.47 -21.91
N GLN A 227 8.11 -0.34 -20.59
CA GLN A 227 8.62 0.77 -19.80
C GLN A 227 9.96 0.45 -19.13
N SER A 228 10.81 1.48 -19.02
CA SER A 228 12.07 1.42 -18.27
C SER A 228 11.87 1.58 -16.76
N THR A 229 10.71 2.07 -16.33
CA THR A 229 10.42 2.37 -14.93
C THR A 229 9.00 1.96 -14.56
N VAL A 230 8.85 1.35 -13.38
CA VAL A 230 7.59 0.87 -12.82
C VAL A 230 7.45 1.45 -11.43
N LEU A 231 6.36 2.17 -11.18
CA LEU A 231 5.97 2.61 -9.85
C LEU A 231 5.05 1.55 -9.23
N SER A 232 5.40 1.01 -8.07
CA SER A 232 4.70 -0.13 -7.48
C SER A 232 4.50 0.01 -5.98
N PRO A 233 3.32 -0.25 -5.41
CA PRO A 233 3.17 -0.30 -3.95
C PRO A 233 3.89 -1.52 -3.37
N TYR A 234 4.26 -1.47 -2.09
CA TYR A 234 5.02 -2.55 -1.42
C TYR A 234 4.39 -3.94 -1.54
N ASN A 235 3.06 -4.05 -1.47
CA ASN A 235 2.39 -5.34 -1.53
C ASN A 235 2.62 -6.09 -2.86
N TYR A 236 2.84 -5.39 -3.98
CA TYR A 236 3.11 -6.00 -5.28
C TYR A 236 4.50 -6.66 -5.38
N ILE A 237 5.46 -6.23 -4.55
CA ILE A 237 6.80 -6.82 -4.51
C ILE A 237 6.93 -7.87 -3.40
N ILE A 238 6.11 -7.79 -2.35
CA ILE A 238 6.06 -8.75 -1.24
C ILE A 238 5.22 -9.98 -1.64
N ASN A 239 4.07 -9.76 -2.28
CA ASN A 239 3.13 -10.80 -2.67
C ASN A 239 3.19 -11.02 -4.19
N THR A 240 3.96 -12.03 -4.60
CA THR A 240 4.34 -12.23 -6.01
C THR A 240 3.42 -13.20 -6.77
N GLN A 241 2.26 -13.53 -6.22
CA GLN A 241 1.32 -14.48 -6.84
C GLN A 241 0.95 -14.09 -8.29
N GLU A 242 0.93 -12.79 -8.61
CA GLU A 242 0.61 -12.30 -9.96
C GLU A 242 1.84 -11.94 -10.82
N ASN A 243 3.05 -11.78 -10.27
CA ASN A 243 4.20 -11.18 -10.95
C ASN A 243 5.56 -11.81 -10.53
N GLN A 244 5.74 -13.11 -10.72
CA GLN A 244 6.88 -13.88 -10.20
C GLN A 244 8.28 -13.44 -10.69
N THR A 245 8.38 -12.63 -11.74
CA THR A 245 9.64 -12.22 -12.38
C THR A 245 9.88 -10.72 -12.39
N LEU A 246 9.01 -9.93 -11.75
CA LEU A 246 9.07 -8.47 -11.80
C LEU A 246 10.42 -7.93 -11.29
N LEU A 247 11.00 -8.56 -10.27
CA LEU A 247 12.22 -8.08 -9.63
C LEU A 247 13.50 -8.62 -10.29
N SER A 248 13.41 -9.66 -11.10
CA SER A 248 14.57 -10.35 -11.65
C SER A 248 15.47 -9.44 -12.48
N ASN A 249 16.74 -9.36 -12.07
CA ASN A 249 17.77 -8.51 -12.66
C ASN A 249 17.43 -7.00 -12.71
N ASN A 250 16.41 -6.54 -11.97
CA ASN A 250 15.98 -5.15 -11.94
C ASN A 250 16.48 -4.40 -10.70
N ILE A 251 16.51 -3.08 -10.78
CA ILE A 251 16.87 -2.19 -9.66
C ILE A 251 15.59 -1.91 -8.86
N VAL A 252 15.59 -2.21 -7.57
CA VAL A 252 14.44 -2.01 -6.68
C VAL A 252 14.74 -0.89 -5.70
N ILE A 253 13.94 0.18 -5.74
CA ILE A 253 13.98 1.27 -4.76
C ILE A 253 12.84 1.06 -3.76
N MET A 254 13.17 1.00 -2.48
CA MET A 254 12.19 1.02 -1.38
C MET A 254 12.23 2.41 -0.74
N ASP A 255 11.24 3.26 -1.04
CA ASP A 255 11.14 4.62 -0.51
C ASP A 255 10.24 4.68 0.74
N GLU A 256 10.65 5.44 1.75
CA GLU A 256 10.14 5.30 3.11
C GLU A 256 10.32 3.88 3.67
N ALA A 257 11.52 3.34 3.42
CA ALA A 257 11.89 1.96 3.76
C ALA A 257 11.77 1.59 5.25
N HIS A 258 11.71 2.56 6.18
CA HIS A 258 11.53 2.28 7.60
C HIS A 258 10.24 1.49 7.90
N ASN A 259 9.25 1.53 6.99
CA ASN A 259 8.01 0.77 7.10
C ASN A 259 8.12 -0.68 6.61
N ILE A 260 9.14 -1.04 5.83
CA ILE A 260 9.24 -2.35 5.15
C ILE A 260 9.14 -3.52 6.13
N PRO A 261 9.91 -3.57 7.24
CA PRO A 261 9.80 -4.71 8.17
C PRO A 261 8.38 -4.90 8.73
N GLY A 262 7.70 -3.81 9.05
CA GLY A 262 6.31 -3.84 9.54
C GLY A 262 5.34 -4.35 8.47
N VAL A 263 5.40 -3.77 7.27
CA VAL A 263 4.52 -4.15 6.14
C VAL A 263 4.72 -5.61 5.74
N CYS A 264 5.95 -6.10 5.74
CA CYS A 264 6.26 -7.52 5.51
C CYS A 264 5.59 -8.42 6.55
N CYS A 265 5.68 -8.08 7.84
CA CYS A 265 5.02 -8.86 8.89
C CYS A 265 3.48 -8.78 8.79
N GLU A 266 2.92 -7.60 8.49
CA GLU A 266 1.48 -7.38 8.36
C GLU A 266 0.88 -8.20 7.21
N GLU A 267 1.55 -8.26 6.05
CA GLU A 267 1.09 -9.04 4.88
C GLU A 267 0.95 -10.54 5.17
N PHE A 268 1.80 -11.07 6.07
CA PHE A 268 1.75 -12.48 6.49
C PHE A 268 1.14 -12.69 7.88
N SER A 269 0.40 -11.71 8.40
CA SER A 269 -0.36 -11.84 9.65
C SER A 269 -1.86 -11.81 9.35
N THR A 270 -2.64 -12.57 10.13
CA THR A 270 -4.10 -12.57 9.99
C THR A 270 -4.79 -12.78 11.34
N GLN A 271 -5.99 -12.22 11.47
CA GLN A 271 -6.81 -12.29 12.67
C GLN A 271 -8.23 -12.72 12.28
N PHE A 272 -8.76 -13.71 13.01
CA PHE A 272 -10.11 -14.23 12.82
C PHE A 272 -10.69 -14.74 14.14
N HIS A 273 -12.00 -14.93 14.21
CA HIS A 273 -12.65 -15.58 15.34
C HIS A 273 -12.74 -17.08 15.14
N PHE A 274 -12.77 -17.85 16.23
CA PHE A 274 -12.95 -19.30 16.12
C PHE A 274 -14.24 -19.68 15.36
N SER A 275 -15.32 -18.91 15.58
CA SER A 275 -16.59 -19.06 14.85
C SER A 275 -16.46 -18.83 13.35
N ASP A 276 -15.48 -18.06 12.86
CA ASP A 276 -15.25 -17.87 11.43
C ASP A 276 -14.76 -19.16 10.75
N VAL A 277 -13.99 -20.00 11.45
CA VAL A 277 -13.53 -21.30 10.94
C VAL A 277 -14.70 -22.28 10.88
N GLU A 278 -15.49 -22.35 11.95
CA GLU A 278 -16.69 -23.20 12.02
C GLU A 278 -17.69 -22.85 10.92
N ASP A 279 -18.00 -21.56 10.79
CA ASP A 279 -18.95 -21.08 9.79
C ASP A 279 -18.44 -21.28 8.35
N SER A 280 -17.13 -21.23 8.12
CA SER A 280 -16.55 -21.52 6.81
C SER A 280 -16.61 -23.01 6.48
N PHE A 281 -16.37 -23.88 7.45
CA PHE A 281 -16.51 -25.32 7.26
C PHE A 281 -17.96 -25.68 6.87
N ILE A 282 -18.95 -25.10 7.56
CA ILE A 282 -20.38 -25.24 7.24
C ILE A 282 -20.69 -24.76 5.82
N ALA A 283 -20.13 -23.60 5.44
CA ALA A 283 -20.34 -23.04 4.11
C ALA A 283 -19.89 -23.96 2.98
N ILE A 284 -18.74 -24.63 3.13
CA ILE A 284 -18.25 -25.51 2.06
C ILE A 284 -19.09 -26.79 1.98
N GLN A 285 -19.57 -27.31 3.11
CA GLN A 285 -20.54 -28.42 3.11
C GLN A 285 -21.84 -28.03 2.39
N TYR A 286 -22.32 -26.81 2.62
CA TYR A 286 -23.49 -26.26 1.93
C TYR A 286 -23.28 -26.21 0.41
N ILE A 287 -22.13 -25.70 -0.05
CA ILE A 287 -21.80 -25.64 -1.48
C ILE A 287 -21.76 -27.04 -2.08
N ASN A 288 -21.13 -28.01 -1.41
CA ASN A 288 -21.11 -29.39 -1.89
C ASN A 288 -22.52 -29.98 -2.02
N ALA A 289 -23.41 -29.75 -1.06
CA ALA A 289 -24.79 -30.20 -1.14
C ALA A 289 -25.55 -29.55 -2.30
N LEU A 290 -25.34 -28.25 -2.56
CA LEU A 290 -25.92 -27.56 -3.71
C LEU A 290 -25.41 -28.08 -5.05
N ILE A 291 -24.10 -28.32 -5.17
CA ILE A 291 -23.50 -28.87 -6.39
C ILE A 291 -24.10 -30.25 -6.70
N LEU A 292 -24.22 -31.11 -5.69
CA LEU A 292 -24.82 -32.44 -5.85
C LEU A 292 -26.29 -32.35 -6.27
N HIS A 293 -27.08 -31.51 -5.60
CA HIS A 293 -28.50 -31.34 -5.92
C HIS A 293 -28.75 -30.69 -7.29
N GLN A 294 -27.85 -29.82 -7.78
CA GLN A 294 -27.96 -29.26 -9.13
C GLN A 294 -27.61 -30.30 -10.22
N LYS A 295 -26.63 -31.18 -9.97
CA LYS A 295 -26.31 -32.30 -10.87
C LYS A 295 -27.52 -33.24 -11.06
N ASP A 296 -28.27 -33.50 -9.99
CA ASP A 296 -29.47 -34.35 -10.05
C ASP A 296 -30.65 -33.71 -10.84
N LYS A 297 -30.72 -32.38 -10.92
CA LYS A 297 -31.80 -31.66 -11.62
C LYS A 297 -31.52 -31.35 -13.09
N THR A 298 -30.27 -31.49 -13.55
CA THR A 298 -29.82 -30.96 -14.86
C THR A 298 -29.27 -32.03 -15.80
N ILE A 299 -29.91 -33.21 -15.79
CA ILE A 299 -29.73 -34.22 -16.83
C ILE A 299 -30.35 -33.67 -18.14
N GLY A 300 -29.63 -32.79 -18.88
CA GLY A 300 -30.04 -32.36 -20.22
C GLY A 300 -29.65 -30.96 -20.72
N LYS A 301 -29.08 -30.06 -19.91
CA LYS A 301 -28.57 -28.74 -20.37
C LYS A 301 -27.16 -28.49 -19.82
N VAL A 302 -26.19 -29.12 -20.46
CA VAL A 302 -24.84 -29.35 -19.95
C VAL A 302 -23.88 -28.15 -20.19
N SER A 303 -24.15 -27.27 -21.17
CA SER A 303 -23.15 -26.31 -21.66
C SER A 303 -22.81 -25.12 -20.75
N ASP A 304 -23.71 -24.69 -19.86
CA ASP A 304 -23.48 -23.54 -18.97
C ASP A 304 -23.01 -23.93 -17.56
N ILE A 305 -23.29 -25.18 -17.14
CA ILE A 305 -22.91 -25.72 -15.83
C ILE A 305 -21.48 -26.27 -15.86
N GLU A 306 -21.01 -26.81 -16.99
CA GLU A 306 -19.63 -27.28 -17.14
C GLU A 306 -18.58 -26.16 -16.98
N LYS A 307 -18.93 -24.92 -17.36
CA LYS A 307 -18.07 -23.72 -17.14
C LYS A 307 -18.03 -23.26 -15.68
N MET A 308 -18.84 -23.86 -14.80
CA MET A 308 -18.99 -23.52 -13.38
C MET A 308 -18.52 -24.65 -12.44
N THR A 309 -17.83 -25.67 -12.94
CA THR A 309 -17.37 -26.80 -12.13
C THR A 309 -16.14 -26.40 -11.29
N CYS A 310 -16.31 -26.36 -9.96
CA CYS A 310 -15.16 -26.36 -9.06
C CYS A 310 -14.59 -27.79 -9.03
N ASP A 311 -13.26 -27.92 -9.14
CA ASP A 311 -12.60 -29.23 -9.06
C ASP A 311 -12.94 -29.89 -7.72
N GLN A 312 -13.66 -31.01 -7.77
CA GLN A 312 -14.13 -31.71 -6.57
C GLN A 312 -12.96 -32.16 -5.68
N GLY A 313 -11.78 -32.43 -6.26
CA GLY A 313 -10.57 -32.72 -5.50
C GLY A 313 -10.08 -31.51 -4.70
N ILE A 314 -10.10 -30.31 -5.30
CA ILE A 314 -9.71 -29.07 -4.61
C ILE A 314 -10.69 -28.74 -3.48
N VAL A 315 -12.00 -28.89 -3.72
CA VAL A 315 -13.00 -28.64 -2.67
C VAL A 315 -12.86 -29.61 -1.52
N GLN A 316 -12.60 -30.90 -1.79
CA GLN A 316 -12.36 -31.91 -0.77
C GLN A 316 -11.10 -31.58 0.05
N ASN A 317 -10.00 -31.19 -0.59
CA ASN A 317 -8.78 -30.77 0.11
C ASN A 317 -9.03 -29.58 1.04
N ILE A 318 -9.81 -28.57 0.59
CA ILE A 318 -10.17 -27.42 1.44
C ILE A 318 -11.04 -27.87 2.62
N GLN A 319 -11.99 -28.79 2.42
CA GLN A 319 -12.81 -29.32 3.51
C GLN A 319 -11.99 -30.07 4.55
N ASP A 320 -11.08 -30.94 4.11
CA ASP A 320 -10.22 -31.71 5.00
C ASP A 320 -9.27 -30.80 5.79
N PHE A 321 -8.76 -29.75 5.13
CA PHE A 321 -7.99 -28.70 5.79
C PHE A 321 -8.78 -28.00 6.89
N LEU A 322 -9.98 -27.47 6.58
CA LEU A 322 -10.79 -26.75 7.56
C LEU A 322 -11.23 -27.63 8.72
N LYS A 323 -11.55 -28.90 8.43
CA LYS A 323 -11.89 -29.88 9.45
C LYS A 323 -10.73 -30.07 10.41
N SER A 324 -9.53 -30.31 9.91
CA SER A 324 -8.34 -30.51 10.75
C SER A 324 -7.97 -29.24 11.54
N LEU A 325 -8.02 -28.07 10.89
CA LEU A 325 -7.80 -26.78 11.55
C LEU A 325 -8.81 -26.54 12.69
N TYR A 326 -10.10 -26.78 12.44
CA TYR A 326 -11.15 -26.65 13.45
C TYR A 326 -10.90 -27.55 14.66
N PHE A 327 -10.62 -28.84 14.44
CA PHE A 327 -10.40 -29.78 15.55
C PHE A 327 -9.15 -29.45 16.36
N ASN A 328 -8.03 -29.10 15.73
CA ASN A 328 -6.80 -28.76 16.43
C ASN A 328 -6.95 -27.47 17.25
N LEU A 329 -7.62 -26.46 16.70
CA LEU A 329 -7.92 -25.22 17.44
C LEU A 329 -8.88 -25.49 18.60
N LYS A 330 -9.89 -26.33 18.40
CA LYS A 330 -10.86 -26.70 19.43
C LYS A 330 -10.20 -27.42 20.60
N GLU A 331 -9.36 -28.42 20.31
CA GLU A 331 -8.57 -29.18 21.30
C GLU A 331 -7.69 -28.21 22.12
N LEU A 332 -6.93 -27.36 21.43
CA LEU A 332 -6.05 -26.36 22.06
C LEU A 332 -6.82 -25.37 22.96
N ILE A 333 -7.97 -24.89 22.51
CA ILE A 333 -8.84 -24.00 23.29
C ILE A 333 -9.36 -24.75 24.52
N GLN A 334 -9.83 -25.99 24.35
CA GLN A 334 -10.39 -26.81 25.42
C GLN A 334 -9.38 -27.10 26.54
N ASP A 335 -8.15 -27.47 26.17
CA ASP A 335 -7.06 -27.73 27.10
C ASP A 335 -6.67 -26.50 27.93
N ASN A 336 -6.98 -25.30 27.42
CA ASN A 336 -6.63 -24.03 28.05
C ASN A 336 -7.83 -23.21 28.53
N ILE A 337 -9.03 -23.80 28.65
CA ILE A 337 -10.27 -23.10 29.08
C ILE A 337 -10.07 -22.32 30.38
N GLN A 338 -9.31 -22.85 31.34
CA GLN A 338 -9.07 -22.19 32.62
C GLN A 338 -8.34 -20.85 32.46
N THR A 339 -7.36 -20.76 31.56
CA THR A 339 -6.62 -19.53 31.23
C THR A 339 -7.55 -18.43 30.70
N PHE A 340 -8.58 -18.80 29.93
CA PHE A 340 -9.54 -17.86 29.33
C PHE A 340 -10.67 -17.45 30.29
N ASN A 341 -10.85 -18.15 31.41
CA ASN A 341 -11.86 -17.87 32.43
C ASN A 341 -11.36 -16.99 33.58
N LEU A 342 -10.05 -16.69 33.63
CA LEU A 342 -9.48 -15.78 34.62
C LEU A 342 -9.95 -14.34 34.36
N LYS A 343 -10.34 -13.62 35.43
CA LYS A 343 -10.55 -12.17 35.37
C LYS A 343 -9.21 -11.50 35.07
N ALA A 344 -9.22 -10.46 34.26
CA ALA A 344 -8.03 -9.71 33.88
C ALA A 344 -7.40 -9.01 35.09
N ASP A 345 -6.49 -9.71 35.76
CA ASP A 345 -5.55 -9.10 36.69
C ASP A 345 -4.27 -8.70 35.94
N PHE A 346 -3.62 -7.62 36.38
CA PHE A 346 -2.45 -7.03 35.72
C PHE A 346 -1.25 -7.98 35.54
N ASN A 347 -1.23 -9.13 36.23
CA ASN A 347 -0.14 -10.10 36.24
C ASN A 347 -0.50 -11.47 35.64
N THR A 348 -1.75 -11.72 35.23
CA THR A 348 -2.16 -13.02 34.66
C THR A 348 -2.11 -12.99 33.14
N LYS A 349 -1.47 -14.00 32.53
CA LYS A 349 -1.57 -14.20 31.08
C LYS A 349 -2.99 -14.63 30.75
N ASN A 350 -3.76 -13.75 30.10
CA ASN A 350 -5.10 -14.06 29.59
C ASN A 350 -5.07 -14.55 28.13
N TYR A 351 -3.90 -15.01 27.67
CA TYR A 351 -3.67 -15.46 26.31
C TYR A 351 -2.85 -16.75 26.28
N VAL A 352 -3.11 -17.56 25.25
CA VAL A 352 -2.38 -18.80 24.97
C VAL A 352 -1.55 -18.61 23.71
N THR A 353 -0.35 -19.16 23.72
CA THR A 353 0.58 -19.06 22.60
C THR A 353 1.06 -20.42 22.18
N THR A 354 1.08 -20.66 20.88
CA THR A 354 1.66 -21.87 20.29
C THR A 354 2.35 -21.55 18.97
N ASN A 355 3.18 -22.46 18.46
CA ASN A 355 3.71 -22.32 17.11
C ASN A 355 2.60 -22.62 16.09
N PHE A 356 2.57 -21.87 15.00
CA PHE A 356 1.63 -22.15 13.91
C PHE A 356 1.74 -23.59 13.38
N PHE A 357 2.96 -24.14 13.33
CA PHE A 357 3.18 -25.53 12.94
C PHE A 357 2.54 -26.53 13.91
N ASP A 358 2.53 -26.25 15.21
CA ASP A 358 1.93 -27.15 16.20
C ASP A 358 0.42 -27.34 15.97
N ILE A 359 -0.26 -26.30 15.50
CA ILE A 359 -1.68 -26.36 15.10
C ILE A 359 -1.86 -27.18 13.82
N LEU A 360 -0.86 -27.19 12.94
CA LEU A 360 -0.92 -27.88 11.65
C LEU A 360 -0.29 -29.28 11.67
N LYS A 361 0.27 -29.74 12.79
CA LYS A 361 0.94 -31.06 12.88
C LYS A 361 0.09 -32.24 12.40
N LYS A 362 -1.23 -32.17 12.60
CA LYS A 362 -2.21 -33.20 12.20
C LYS A 362 -2.83 -32.92 10.81
N VAL A 363 -2.39 -31.88 10.11
CA VAL A 363 -2.86 -31.51 8.77
C VAL A 363 -1.89 -32.08 7.74
N ASP A 364 -2.39 -32.75 6.71
CA ASP A 364 -1.54 -33.18 5.58
C ASP A 364 -1.07 -31.96 4.79
N LEU A 365 0.17 -31.55 5.04
CA LEU A 365 0.79 -30.37 4.44
C LEU A 365 1.07 -30.52 2.92
N SER A 366 0.98 -31.75 2.39
CA SER A 366 1.12 -32.01 0.96
C SER A 366 -0.05 -31.45 0.15
N THR A 367 -1.24 -31.34 0.78
CA THR A 367 -2.47 -30.81 0.18
C THR A 367 -2.43 -29.30 -0.10
N PHE A 368 -1.55 -28.54 0.58
CA PHE A 368 -1.45 -27.09 0.37
C PHE A 368 -0.72 -26.74 -0.91
N ARG A 369 -1.47 -26.13 -1.82
CA ARG A 369 -1.10 -25.82 -3.18
C ARG A 369 -1.75 -24.50 -3.60
N ILE A 370 -1.12 -23.80 -4.54
CA ILE A 370 -1.61 -22.52 -5.07
C ILE A 370 -3.00 -22.69 -5.72
N ASP A 371 -3.30 -23.87 -6.25
CA ASP A 371 -4.60 -24.24 -6.80
C ASP A 371 -5.75 -24.18 -5.77
N MET A 372 -5.48 -24.33 -4.46
CA MET A 372 -6.49 -24.13 -3.41
C MET A 372 -6.96 -22.68 -3.30
N LEU A 373 -6.08 -21.70 -3.51
CA LEU A 373 -6.47 -20.29 -3.55
C LEU A 373 -7.43 -20.03 -4.71
N GLN A 374 -7.16 -20.64 -5.87
CA GLN A 374 -8.06 -20.59 -7.03
C GLN A 374 -9.39 -21.29 -6.74
N GLY A 375 -9.38 -22.41 -6.03
CA GLY A 375 -10.58 -23.11 -5.57
C GLY A 375 -11.43 -22.28 -4.60
N LEU A 376 -10.80 -21.61 -3.63
CA LEU A 376 -11.48 -20.68 -2.71
C LEU A 376 -12.14 -19.51 -3.47
N ASP A 377 -11.46 -18.96 -4.48
CA ASP A 377 -12.02 -17.91 -5.35
C ASP A 377 -13.19 -18.42 -6.22
N GLN A 378 -13.20 -19.70 -6.57
CA GLN A 378 -14.32 -20.33 -7.31
C GLN A 378 -15.51 -20.60 -6.39
N LEU A 379 -15.27 -21.10 -5.17
CA LEU A 379 -16.30 -21.31 -4.16
C LEU A 379 -16.97 -19.99 -3.75
N ASP A 380 -16.17 -18.95 -3.54
CA ASP A 380 -16.66 -17.59 -3.27
C ASP A 380 -17.51 -17.07 -4.45
N PHE A 381 -17.07 -17.28 -5.69
CA PHE A 381 -17.87 -16.95 -6.88
C PHE A 381 -19.21 -17.69 -6.94
N TYR A 382 -19.24 -18.98 -6.63
CA TYR A 382 -20.47 -19.78 -6.64
C TYR A 382 -21.48 -19.29 -5.59
N LEU A 383 -21.00 -19.01 -4.36
CA LEU A 383 -21.81 -18.38 -3.31
C LEU A 383 -22.38 -17.03 -3.75
N ASN A 384 -21.64 -16.27 -4.55
CA ASN A 384 -22.07 -14.97 -5.06
C ASN A 384 -23.17 -15.07 -6.13
N GLN A 385 -23.30 -16.22 -6.81
CA GLN A 385 -24.22 -16.40 -7.94
C GLN A 385 -25.58 -16.96 -7.53
N SER A 386 -25.66 -17.78 -6.49
CA SER A 386 -26.91 -18.40 -6.08
C SER A 386 -27.95 -17.32 -5.70
N GLN A 387 -29.19 -17.48 -6.17
CA GLN A 387 -30.30 -16.56 -5.82
C GLN A 387 -30.69 -16.66 -4.33
N GLU A 388 -30.16 -17.66 -3.62
CA GLU A 388 -30.39 -17.96 -2.19
C GLU A 388 -29.52 -17.10 -1.25
N ARG A 389 -29.32 -15.82 -1.60
CA ARG A 389 -28.34 -14.91 -0.98
C ARG A 389 -28.58 -14.51 0.48
N GLN A 390 -29.77 -14.77 1.04
CA GLN A 390 -30.23 -14.02 2.21
C GLN A 390 -30.01 -14.70 3.56
N SER A 391 -29.53 -15.95 3.59
CA SER A 391 -29.39 -16.72 4.84
C SER A 391 -27.97 -16.75 5.43
N PHE A 392 -26.92 -16.48 4.65
CA PHE A 392 -25.56 -16.77 5.08
C PHE A 392 -24.57 -15.62 4.79
N LYS A 393 -24.07 -14.97 5.85
CA LYS A 393 -22.91 -14.04 5.82
C LYS A 393 -21.58 -14.81 5.63
N VAL A 394 -21.51 -15.68 4.63
CA VAL A 394 -20.37 -16.59 4.40
C VAL A 394 -19.23 -15.90 3.64
N GLN A 395 -19.54 -14.89 2.82
CA GLN A 395 -18.57 -14.14 1.99
C GLN A 395 -17.34 -13.60 2.74
N SER A 396 -17.51 -13.09 3.97
CA SER A 396 -16.40 -12.51 4.72
C SER A 396 -15.46 -13.56 5.31
N ARG A 397 -15.79 -14.86 5.22
CA ARG A 397 -15.17 -15.92 6.03
C ARG A 397 -14.17 -16.77 5.24
N LEU A 398 -14.41 -17.02 3.95
CA LEU A 398 -13.44 -17.67 3.04
C LEU A 398 -12.17 -16.83 2.82
N GLN A 399 -12.25 -15.51 3.02
CA GLN A 399 -11.10 -14.61 2.93
C GLN A 399 -10.03 -14.90 3.99
N TYR A 400 -10.44 -15.25 5.22
CA TYR A 400 -9.50 -15.64 6.27
C TYR A 400 -8.79 -16.95 5.92
N ILE A 401 -9.53 -17.90 5.34
CA ILE A 401 -8.95 -19.17 4.89
C ILE A 401 -7.95 -18.94 3.77
N SER A 402 -8.29 -18.07 2.80
CA SER A 402 -7.37 -17.68 1.73
C SER A 402 -6.08 -17.09 2.30
N ALA A 403 -6.17 -16.21 3.31
CA ALA A 403 -5.01 -15.67 3.99
C ALA A 403 -4.17 -16.75 4.70
N ILE A 404 -4.81 -17.71 5.40
CA ILE A 404 -4.10 -18.82 6.06
C ILE A 404 -3.38 -19.71 5.04
N VAL A 405 -4.06 -20.06 3.95
CA VAL A 405 -3.49 -20.86 2.85
C VAL A 405 -2.33 -20.10 2.21
N GLN A 406 -2.48 -18.79 1.96
CA GLN A 406 -1.41 -17.95 1.41
C GLN A 406 -0.18 -17.93 2.32
N ILE A 407 -0.36 -17.70 3.63
CA ILE A 407 0.74 -17.73 4.61
C ILE A 407 1.45 -19.09 4.54
N PHE A 408 0.68 -20.18 4.54
CA PHE A 408 1.26 -21.51 4.50
C PHE A 408 2.02 -21.79 3.19
N CYS A 409 1.45 -21.45 2.03
CA CYS A 409 2.11 -21.60 0.73
C CYS A 409 3.43 -20.83 0.68
N ALA A 410 3.45 -19.57 1.16
CA ALA A 410 4.67 -18.77 1.22
C ALA A 410 5.73 -19.42 2.13
N CYS A 411 5.32 -19.98 3.27
CA CYS A 411 6.25 -20.61 4.20
C CYS A 411 6.83 -21.93 3.69
N LYS A 412 6.01 -22.78 3.06
CA LYS A 412 6.43 -24.09 2.53
C LYS A 412 7.58 -23.97 1.54
N GLU A 413 7.63 -22.87 0.78
CA GLU A 413 8.70 -22.61 -0.18
C GLU A 413 10.00 -22.12 0.47
N ILE A 414 9.96 -21.53 1.68
CA ILE A 414 11.03 -20.68 2.21
C ILE A 414 11.67 -21.25 3.48
N SER A 415 10.87 -21.72 4.43
CA SER A 415 11.34 -22.15 5.74
C SER A 415 10.54 -23.36 6.23
N PRO A 416 11.15 -24.56 6.35
CA PRO A 416 10.44 -25.75 6.81
C PRO A 416 10.03 -25.70 8.29
N ASN A 417 10.59 -24.77 9.09
CA ASN A 417 10.46 -24.81 10.55
C ASN A 417 9.51 -23.76 11.15
N PHE A 418 8.94 -22.84 10.35
CA PHE A 418 7.89 -21.87 10.74
C PHE A 418 8.15 -21.04 12.01
N GLN A 419 9.40 -20.93 12.48
CA GLN A 419 9.74 -20.26 13.74
C GLN A 419 9.39 -18.76 13.73
N GLN A 420 9.25 -18.18 12.53
CA GLN A 420 8.83 -16.80 12.31
C GLN A 420 7.35 -16.55 12.67
N PHE A 421 6.53 -17.59 12.90
CA PHE A 421 5.11 -17.47 13.15
C PHE A 421 4.72 -17.93 14.54
N GLY A 422 3.82 -17.17 15.18
CA GLY A 422 3.14 -17.60 16.38
C GLY A 422 1.64 -17.47 16.23
N VAL A 423 0.92 -18.30 16.99
CA VAL A 423 -0.52 -18.17 17.14
C VAL A 423 -0.82 -17.74 18.56
N ILE A 424 -1.54 -16.62 18.67
CA ILE A 424 -1.96 -16.02 19.93
C ILE A 424 -3.48 -16.09 20.00
N ILE A 425 -3.97 -16.79 21.02
CA ILE A 425 -5.39 -17.01 21.26
C ILE A 425 -5.80 -16.20 22.49
N GLU A 426 -6.81 -15.35 22.34
CA GLU A 426 -7.27 -14.43 23.37
C GLU A 426 -8.80 -14.36 23.41
N LYS A 427 -9.34 -13.95 24.56
CA LYS A 427 -10.77 -13.67 24.70
C LYS A 427 -11.05 -12.21 24.31
N SER A 428 -11.94 -12.02 23.35
CA SER A 428 -12.44 -10.71 22.91
C SER A 428 -13.38 -10.10 23.94
N GLU A 429 -13.20 -8.80 24.23
CA GLU A 429 -14.15 -8.00 25.00
C GLU A 429 -15.41 -7.60 24.18
N GLN A 430 -15.34 -7.69 22.86
CA GLN A 430 -16.43 -7.33 21.95
C GLN A 430 -17.00 -8.59 21.26
N ILE A 431 -18.12 -9.10 21.79
CA ILE A 431 -18.88 -10.16 21.14
C ILE A 431 -19.74 -9.52 20.05
N LYS A 432 -19.33 -9.63 18.78
CA LYS A 432 -20.27 -9.41 17.66
C LYS A 432 -21.20 -10.62 17.59
N LYS A 433 -22.29 -10.62 18.37
CA LYS A 433 -23.38 -11.59 18.18
C LYS A 433 -23.93 -11.40 16.77
N VAL A 434 -23.58 -12.30 15.86
CA VAL A 434 -24.19 -12.33 14.53
C VAL A 434 -25.61 -12.85 14.70
N GLN A 435 -26.59 -11.94 14.77
CA GLN A 435 -27.99 -12.33 14.64
C GLN A 435 -28.21 -12.88 13.22
N VAL A 436 -28.31 -14.20 13.11
CA VAL A 436 -28.81 -14.86 11.90
C VAL A 436 -30.33 -14.66 11.91
N LYS A 437 -30.84 -13.84 10.98
CA LYS A 437 -32.29 -13.74 10.76
C LYS A 437 -32.70 -14.94 9.90
N ASP A 438 -33.53 -15.81 10.45
CA ASP A 438 -34.11 -16.93 9.69
C ASP A 438 -35.03 -16.39 8.60
N HIS A 439 -34.69 -16.63 7.33
CA HIS A 439 -35.51 -16.25 6.18
C HIS A 439 -36.42 -17.41 5.76
N LYS A 440 -37.67 -17.09 5.39
CA LYS A 440 -38.72 -18.07 5.10
C LYS A 440 -38.44 -18.97 3.88
N SER A 441 -37.55 -18.57 2.97
CA SER A 441 -37.28 -19.20 1.67
C SER A 441 -36.16 -20.24 1.63
N THR A 442 -35.51 -20.58 2.75
CA THR A 442 -34.44 -21.62 2.74
C THR A 442 -35.03 -23.00 2.41
N PRO A 443 -34.48 -23.76 1.43
CA PRO A 443 -34.95 -25.11 1.09
C PRO A 443 -34.99 -26.06 2.30
N ALA A 444 -35.95 -26.98 2.33
CA ALA A 444 -36.19 -27.84 3.51
C ALA A 444 -34.97 -28.71 3.90
N ILE A 445 -34.20 -29.19 2.92
CA ILE A 445 -32.94 -29.91 3.13
C ILE A 445 -31.93 -29.02 3.89
N LEU A 446 -31.87 -27.74 3.54
CA LEU A 446 -30.94 -26.77 4.09
C LEU A 446 -31.35 -26.29 5.49
N LYS A 447 -32.66 -26.18 5.77
CA LYS A 447 -33.17 -25.94 7.14
C LYS A 447 -32.85 -27.09 8.09
N LYS A 448 -32.88 -28.34 7.60
CA LYS A 448 -32.57 -29.54 8.39
C LYS A 448 -31.08 -29.61 8.74
N TYR A 449 -30.21 -29.27 7.78
CA TYR A 449 -28.77 -29.14 8.00
C TYR A 449 -28.44 -27.98 8.97
N ASP A 450 -29.00 -26.79 8.78
CA ASP A 450 -28.78 -25.63 9.67
C ASP A 450 -29.25 -25.92 11.11
N GLN A 451 -30.41 -26.59 11.29
CA GLN A 451 -30.88 -27.00 12.62
C GLN A 451 -29.98 -28.06 13.28
N GLN A 452 -29.49 -29.06 12.54
CA GLN A 452 -28.56 -30.06 13.08
C GLN A 452 -27.21 -29.44 13.46
N LEU A 453 -26.73 -28.47 12.69
CA LEU A 453 -25.47 -27.76 12.95
C LEU A 453 -25.59 -26.77 14.12
N ARG A 454 -26.71 -26.06 14.26
CA ARG A 454 -26.96 -25.19 15.43
C ARG A 454 -27.05 -25.97 16.73
N GLN A 455 -27.48 -27.22 16.69
CA GLN A 455 -27.46 -28.13 17.85
C GLN A 455 -26.04 -28.61 18.22
N GLN A 456 -25.08 -28.52 17.30
CA GLN A 456 -23.67 -28.89 17.51
C GLN A 456 -22.77 -27.69 17.89
N ARG A 457 -23.28 -26.46 17.84
CA ARG A 457 -22.51 -25.26 18.18
C ARG A 457 -21.98 -25.37 19.61
N THR A 458 -20.67 -25.20 19.73
CA THR A 458 -19.97 -25.15 21.00
C THR A 458 -20.36 -23.90 21.80
N SER A 459 -20.24 -23.97 23.13
CA SER A 459 -20.65 -22.96 24.11
C SER A 459 -20.30 -21.51 23.78
N ASP A 460 -21.02 -20.54 24.38
CA ASP A 460 -20.82 -19.08 24.27
C ASP A 460 -19.36 -18.59 24.42
N ILE A 461 -18.50 -19.41 25.03
CA ILE A 461 -17.07 -19.13 25.22
C ILE A 461 -16.35 -19.08 23.86
N PHE A 462 -16.63 -20.00 22.94
CA PHE A 462 -15.93 -20.11 21.65
C PHE A 462 -16.21 -18.91 20.72
N ASP A 463 -17.42 -18.36 20.80
CA ASP A 463 -17.81 -17.14 20.05
C ASP A 463 -17.04 -15.90 20.50
N SER A 464 -16.48 -15.91 21.72
CA SER A 464 -15.66 -14.82 22.25
C SER A 464 -14.17 -14.97 21.97
N ILE A 465 -13.72 -16.05 21.30
CA ILE A 465 -12.29 -16.30 21.10
C ILE A 465 -11.82 -15.68 19.78
N THR A 466 -10.70 -14.97 19.88
CA THR A 466 -9.96 -14.38 18.77
C THR A 466 -8.64 -15.13 18.61
N ILE A 467 -8.30 -15.46 17.36
CA ILE A 467 -7.07 -16.16 16.99
C ILE A 467 -6.27 -15.21 16.10
N ASN A 468 -5.05 -14.91 16.52
CA ASN A 468 -4.10 -14.10 15.78
C ASN A 468 -2.96 -14.99 15.29
N ILE A 469 -2.82 -15.15 13.98
CA ILE A 469 -1.61 -15.70 13.37
C ILE A 469 -0.70 -14.51 13.09
N VAL A 470 0.43 -14.45 13.78
CA VAL A 470 1.34 -13.30 13.74
C VAL A 470 2.67 -13.73 13.14
N CYS A 471 3.08 -13.01 12.10
CA CYS A 471 4.43 -13.08 11.55
C CYS A 471 5.35 -12.13 12.33
N TYR A 472 6.33 -12.67 13.04
CA TYR A 472 7.25 -11.88 13.87
C TYR A 472 8.44 -11.32 13.11
N SER A 473 8.76 -11.86 11.93
CA SER A 473 9.95 -11.54 11.16
C SER A 473 9.63 -11.25 9.70
N PRO A 474 10.25 -10.23 9.06
CA PRO A 474 10.06 -9.95 7.64
C PRO A 474 10.77 -10.96 6.72
N ASP A 475 11.55 -11.89 7.28
CA ASP A 475 12.35 -12.89 6.57
C ASP A 475 11.58 -13.66 5.48
N VAL A 476 10.30 -13.96 5.70
CA VAL A 476 9.45 -14.62 4.68
C VAL A 476 9.31 -13.75 3.43
N ALA A 477 8.89 -12.49 3.63
CA ALA A 477 8.74 -11.52 2.55
C ALA A 477 10.07 -11.22 1.85
N THR A 478 11.14 -11.02 2.62
CA THR A 478 12.44 -10.65 2.07
C THR A 478 13.11 -11.82 1.36
N SER A 479 12.85 -13.06 1.80
CA SER A 479 13.22 -14.27 1.07
C SER A 479 12.50 -14.37 -0.28
N ILE A 480 11.22 -14.03 -0.38
CA ILE A 480 10.49 -13.97 -1.68
C ILE A 480 11.15 -12.94 -2.61
N ILE A 481 11.47 -11.76 -2.08
CA ILE A 481 12.11 -10.68 -2.85
C ILE A 481 13.50 -11.10 -3.33
N THR A 482 14.33 -11.66 -2.45
CA THR A 482 15.71 -12.05 -2.78
C THR A 482 15.79 -13.26 -3.71
N LYS A 483 14.87 -14.23 -3.60
CA LYS A 483 14.77 -15.38 -4.51
C LYS A 483 14.60 -14.98 -5.97
N GLN A 484 13.95 -13.85 -6.25
CA GLN A 484 13.81 -13.33 -7.61
C GLN A 484 15.13 -12.78 -8.18
N LYS A 485 16.18 -12.64 -7.37
CA LYS A 485 17.50 -12.13 -7.74
C LYS A 485 17.43 -10.71 -8.36
N PRO A 486 16.97 -9.70 -7.61
CA PRO A 486 17.10 -8.31 -8.05
C PRO A 486 18.56 -7.92 -8.21
N LEU A 487 18.83 -7.03 -9.16
CA LEU A 487 20.19 -6.53 -9.43
C LEU A 487 20.73 -5.73 -8.25
N SER A 488 19.89 -4.91 -7.65
CA SER A 488 20.22 -4.05 -6.50
C SER A 488 18.95 -3.65 -5.76
N ILE A 489 18.96 -3.74 -4.43
CA ILE A 489 17.90 -3.23 -3.56
C ILE A 489 18.43 -2.00 -2.84
N ILE A 490 17.80 -0.86 -3.07
CA ILE A 490 18.14 0.42 -2.43
C ILE A 490 17.00 0.81 -1.49
N ALA A 491 17.24 0.70 -0.19
CA ALA A 491 16.35 1.21 0.85
C ALA A 491 16.69 2.67 1.15
N THR A 492 15.75 3.58 0.93
CA THR A 492 15.93 5.02 1.19
C THR A 492 14.82 5.53 2.09
N SER A 493 15.17 6.35 3.09
CA SER A 493 14.20 6.91 4.04
C SER A 493 14.79 8.08 4.82
N GLY A 494 13.91 8.95 5.34
CA GLY A 494 14.30 10.05 6.23
C GLY A 494 14.71 9.64 7.64
N THR A 495 14.32 8.43 8.04
CA THR A 495 14.30 8.01 9.45
C THR A 495 14.63 6.52 9.60
N LEU A 496 15.70 6.08 8.95
CA LEU A 496 16.23 4.73 9.18
C LEU A 496 16.92 4.63 10.54
N SER A 497 17.44 5.75 11.06
CA SER A 497 18.10 5.80 12.36
C SER A 497 17.20 5.29 13.49
N PRO A 498 17.76 4.48 14.40
CA PRO A 498 19.16 4.05 14.45
C PRO A 498 19.53 3.00 13.37
N LEU A 499 20.71 3.14 12.77
CA LEU A 499 21.19 2.28 11.68
C LEU A 499 21.83 0.97 12.16
N GLN A 500 22.07 0.84 13.47
CA GLN A 500 22.60 -0.37 14.06
C GLN A 500 21.61 -1.52 13.85
N ASN A 501 22.09 -2.66 13.37
CA ASN A 501 21.29 -3.85 13.11
C ASN A 501 20.24 -3.74 11.99
N LEU A 502 20.31 -2.71 11.14
CA LEU A 502 19.33 -2.50 10.08
C LEU A 502 19.19 -3.73 9.15
N SER A 503 20.30 -4.40 8.83
CA SER A 503 20.27 -5.64 8.03
C SER A 503 19.52 -6.79 8.72
N GLU A 504 19.63 -6.91 10.04
CA GLU A 504 18.92 -7.94 10.81
C GLU A 504 17.43 -7.61 10.89
N GLU A 505 17.07 -6.33 11.06
CA GLU A 505 15.67 -5.90 11.09
C GLU A 505 14.96 -6.04 9.75
N PHE A 506 15.67 -5.81 8.64
CA PHE A 506 15.12 -6.01 7.30
C PHE A 506 15.22 -7.46 6.84
N CYS A 507 15.98 -8.32 7.53
CA CYS A 507 16.40 -9.62 7.02
C CYS A 507 16.94 -9.52 5.58
N LEU A 508 17.76 -8.49 5.33
CA LEU A 508 18.39 -8.18 4.04
C LEU A 508 19.83 -7.72 4.25
N GLN A 509 20.75 -8.26 3.45
CA GLN A 509 22.13 -7.82 3.46
C GLN A 509 22.30 -6.52 2.68
N PHE A 510 22.87 -5.52 3.33
CA PHE A 510 23.25 -4.25 2.72
C PHE A 510 24.77 -4.12 2.76
N GLN A 511 25.41 -3.95 1.60
CA GLN A 511 26.86 -3.74 1.51
C GLN A 511 27.24 -2.31 1.88
N LYS A 512 26.30 -1.36 1.73
CA LYS A 512 26.46 0.04 2.09
C LYS A 512 25.30 0.47 2.98
N ILE A 513 25.60 0.93 4.20
CA ILE A 513 24.64 1.54 5.11
C ILE A 513 25.20 2.90 5.49
N GLU A 514 24.50 3.98 5.12
CA GLU A 514 25.02 5.34 5.28
C GLU A 514 23.92 6.30 5.74
N SER A 515 24.32 7.29 6.56
CA SER A 515 23.45 8.41 6.96
C SER A 515 24.10 9.72 6.57
N TYR A 516 23.43 10.49 5.74
CA TYR A 516 23.94 11.75 5.22
C TYR A 516 23.57 12.90 6.15
N PRO A 517 24.47 13.90 6.31
CA PRO A 517 24.16 15.10 7.06
C PRO A 517 22.97 15.86 6.47
N HIS A 518 22.26 16.57 7.35
CA HIS A 518 21.13 17.41 6.94
C HIS A 518 21.61 18.56 6.03
N VAL A 519 20.80 18.92 5.02
CA VAL A 519 21.13 20.00 4.06
C VAL A 519 21.03 21.40 4.69
N CYS A 520 20.17 21.54 5.69
CA CYS A 520 20.04 22.73 6.53
C CYS A 520 21.27 22.95 7.41
N LYS A 521 21.64 24.23 7.58
CA LYS A 521 22.75 24.66 8.43
C LYS A 521 22.48 24.29 9.89
N SER A 522 23.52 23.85 10.59
CA SER A 522 23.43 23.50 12.03
C SER A 522 22.93 24.65 12.90
N THR A 523 23.13 25.91 12.50
CA THR A 523 22.64 27.11 13.21
C THR A 523 21.14 27.34 13.10
N ASN A 524 20.46 26.65 12.18
CA ASN A 524 19.02 26.78 11.94
C ASN A 524 18.20 25.67 12.63
N VAL A 525 18.87 24.71 13.27
CA VAL A 525 18.22 23.65 14.03
C VAL A 525 18.67 23.77 15.47
N ASN A 526 17.72 24.05 16.37
CA ASN A 526 17.98 24.01 17.80
C ASN A 526 17.35 22.74 18.38
N SER A 527 18.13 21.91 19.06
CA SER A 527 17.65 20.65 19.64
C SER A 527 17.92 20.65 21.14
N ILE A 528 16.87 20.49 21.95
CA ILE A 528 16.93 20.62 23.40
C ILE A 528 16.22 19.41 24.03
N ILE A 529 16.88 18.76 24.98
CA ILE A 529 16.24 17.86 25.93
C ILE A 529 15.76 18.67 27.13
N ILE A 530 14.47 18.63 27.38
CA ILE A 530 13.86 19.22 28.57
C ILE A 530 13.78 18.13 29.64
N SER A 531 14.68 18.18 30.62
CA SER A 531 14.87 17.08 31.58
C SER A 531 14.18 17.27 32.91
N SER A 532 13.88 18.51 33.30
CA SER A 532 13.25 18.84 34.57
C SER A 532 12.32 20.06 34.50
N HIS A 533 11.41 20.14 35.47
CA HIS A 533 10.55 21.29 35.72
C HIS A 533 10.47 21.48 37.24
N SER A 534 10.74 22.69 37.73
CA SER A 534 10.83 23.01 39.15
C SER A 534 11.77 22.08 39.92
N GLN A 535 12.92 21.76 39.32
CA GLN A 535 13.92 20.78 39.82
C GLN A 535 13.43 19.33 39.90
N ILE A 536 12.21 19.03 39.45
CA ILE A 536 11.66 17.68 39.41
C ILE A 536 11.94 17.07 38.03
N PRO A 537 12.57 15.88 37.96
CA PRO A 537 12.74 15.14 36.72
C PRO A 537 11.44 14.89 35.97
N ILE A 538 11.43 15.18 34.68
CA ILE A 538 10.28 14.88 33.81
C ILE A 538 10.46 13.47 33.27
N VAL A 539 9.58 12.55 33.69
CA VAL A 539 9.59 11.16 33.23
C VAL A 539 8.17 10.73 32.88
N GLY A 540 7.88 10.58 31.59
CA GLY A 540 6.58 10.18 31.05
C GLY A 540 6.32 8.66 31.08
N SER A 541 6.74 7.96 32.13
CA SER A 541 6.49 6.52 32.27
C SER A 541 5.01 6.22 32.52
N PHE A 542 4.58 4.96 32.36
CA PHE A 542 3.20 4.56 32.66
C PHE A 542 2.78 4.92 34.09
N GLN A 543 3.70 4.81 35.05
CA GLN A 543 3.49 5.12 36.47
C GLN A 543 3.37 6.64 36.72
N ASN A 544 4.14 7.45 36.00
CA ASN A 544 4.28 8.88 36.29
C ASN A 544 3.39 9.78 35.42
N ARG A 545 2.91 9.28 34.27
CA ARG A 545 2.19 10.10 33.27
C ARG A 545 0.86 10.68 33.75
N THR A 546 0.26 10.13 34.82
CA THR A 546 -0.96 10.64 35.45
C THR A 546 -0.67 11.52 36.67
N SER A 547 0.59 11.66 37.07
CA SER A 547 0.96 12.51 38.20
C SER A 547 0.66 13.98 37.88
N SER A 548 0.17 14.71 38.88
CA SER A 548 -0.09 16.15 38.75
C SER A 548 1.16 16.93 38.36
N SER A 549 2.32 16.57 38.93
CA SER A 549 3.61 17.17 38.57
C SER A 549 3.91 17.05 37.08
N TYR A 550 3.75 15.86 36.49
CA TYR A 550 4.03 15.63 35.07
C TYR A 550 3.06 16.39 34.16
N ILE A 551 1.76 16.36 34.47
CA ILE A 551 0.73 17.11 33.72
C ILE A 551 0.98 18.61 33.82
N ASN A 552 1.37 19.11 34.99
CA ASN A 552 1.73 20.51 35.20
C ASN A 552 2.96 20.91 34.36
N SER A 553 3.96 20.04 34.24
CA SER A 553 5.12 20.28 33.37
C SER A 553 4.72 20.39 31.89
N ILE A 554 3.80 19.55 31.41
CA ILE A 554 3.29 19.65 30.03
C ILE A 554 2.50 20.95 29.86
N ASN A 555 1.61 21.29 30.80
CA ASN A 555 0.88 22.56 30.75
C ASN A 555 1.83 23.76 30.71
N TYR A 556 2.89 23.75 31.51
CA TYR A 556 3.92 24.78 31.49
C TYR A 556 4.61 24.87 30.13
N LEU A 557 5.00 23.74 29.53
CA LEU A 557 5.57 23.71 28.18
C LEU A 557 4.63 24.35 27.14
N VAL A 558 3.34 23.98 27.15
CA VAL A 558 2.37 24.50 26.15
C VAL A 558 2.09 25.98 26.36
N GLN A 559 1.97 26.43 27.61
CA GLN A 559 1.78 27.85 27.93
C GLN A 559 2.98 28.69 27.50
N ASN A 560 4.20 28.22 27.77
CA ASN A 560 5.40 28.91 27.32
C ASN A 560 5.56 28.85 25.80
N THR A 561 5.17 27.74 25.16
CA THR A 561 5.06 27.72 23.71
C THR A 561 4.14 28.85 23.24
N GLN A 562 2.96 29.04 23.85
CA GLN A 562 2.06 30.13 23.45
C GLN A 562 2.61 31.55 23.72
N SER A 563 3.32 31.78 24.82
CA SER A 563 3.85 33.11 25.14
C SER A 563 5.09 33.45 24.32
N HIS A 564 5.94 32.47 24.05
CA HIS A 564 7.21 32.63 23.33
C HIS A 564 7.07 32.43 21.83
N PHE A 565 5.92 32.05 21.31
CA PHE A 565 5.75 31.80 19.88
C PHE A 565 4.70 32.75 19.30
N GLN A 566 5.11 33.90 18.79
CA GLN A 566 4.14 34.91 18.35
C GLN A 566 3.46 34.55 17.02
N LYS A 567 4.15 33.82 16.13
CA LYS A 567 3.69 33.47 14.79
C LYS A 567 4.21 32.10 14.35
N GLY A 568 3.38 31.37 13.59
CA GLY A 568 3.73 30.09 12.99
C GLY A 568 2.99 28.91 13.62
N GLY A 569 3.39 27.69 13.26
CA GLY A 569 2.85 26.45 13.80
C GLY A 569 3.81 25.72 14.72
N ALA A 570 3.29 25.14 15.80
CA ALA A 570 4.00 24.18 16.64
C ALA A 570 3.28 22.83 16.65
N LEU A 571 4.05 21.74 16.65
CA LEU A 571 3.53 20.38 16.73
C LEU A 571 3.96 19.75 18.06
N ILE A 572 3.00 19.23 18.82
CA ILE A 572 3.26 18.59 20.11
C ILE A 572 2.80 17.14 20.03
N PHE A 573 3.74 16.21 19.98
CA PHE A 573 3.48 14.79 19.82
C PHE A 573 3.37 14.08 21.18
N PHE A 574 2.25 13.40 21.38
CA PHE A 574 1.98 12.57 22.56
C PHE A 574 2.15 11.08 22.23
N GLN A 575 2.58 10.30 23.22
CA GLN A 575 2.75 8.84 23.15
C GLN A 575 1.50 8.05 22.74
N SER A 576 0.30 8.57 22.99
CA SER A 576 -0.96 7.91 22.62
C SER A 576 -2.14 8.87 22.65
N TYR A 577 -3.23 8.51 21.96
CA TYR A 577 -4.52 9.21 22.06
C TYR A 577 -5.03 9.32 23.50
N ALA A 578 -4.81 8.29 24.32
CA ALA A 578 -5.23 8.33 25.73
C ALA A 578 -4.47 9.40 26.52
N ALA A 579 -3.15 9.53 26.30
CA ALA A 579 -2.34 10.56 26.95
C ALA A 579 -2.72 11.97 26.47
N MET A 580 -2.91 12.14 25.15
CA MET A 580 -3.36 13.40 24.58
C MET A 580 -4.74 13.82 25.07
N ASN A 581 -5.69 12.89 25.15
CA ASN A 581 -7.04 13.17 25.66
C ASN A 581 -7.04 13.49 27.16
N SER A 582 -6.20 12.81 27.94
CA SER A 582 -6.00 13.15 29.35
C SER A 582 -5.43 14.56 29.51
N PHE A 583 -4.46 14.96 28.68
CA PHE A 583 -3.97 16.34 28.64
C PHE A 583 -5.09 17.33 28.24
N LYS A 584 -5.85 17.03 27.18
CA LYS A 584 -6.98 17.85 26.71
C LYS A 584 -8.02 18.12 27.79
N GLN A 585 -8.29 17.14 28.66
CA GLN A 585 -9.25 17.28 29.77
C GLN A 585 -8.71 18.13 30.93
N ASN A 586 -7.39 18.14 31.14
CA ASN A 586 -6.75 18.80 32.29
C ASN A 586 -6.11 20.15 31.96
N THR A 587 -5.94 20.47 30.67
CA THR A 587 -5.34 21.73 30.25
C THR A 587 -6.35 22.87 30.33
N LYS A 588 -5.93 24.01 30.86
CA LYS A 588 -6.70 25.27 30.84
C LYS A 588 -6.36 26.13 29.61
N THR A 589 -5.41 25.66 28.80
CA THR A 589 -4.89 26.40 27.66
C THR A 589 -5.87 26.34 26.50
N LEU A 590 -6.31 27.50 26.02
CA LEU A 590 -7.27 27.63 24.92
C LEU A 590 -6.55 27.74 23.56
N GLY A 591 -7.28 27.50 22.46
CA GLY A 591 -6.77 27.66 21.09
C GLY A 591 -5.83 26.55 20.62
N LEU A 592 -5.88 25.37 21.24
CA LEU A 592 -5.14 24.19 20.82
C LEU A 592 -5.96 23.35 19.83
N PHE A 593 -5.29 22.84 18.80
CA PHE A 593 -5.86 21.87 17.85
C PHE A 593 -5.49 20.45 18.26
N PHE A 594 -6.36 19.49 18.00
CA PHE A 594 -6.14 18.10 18.43
C PHE A 594 -6.42 17.10 17.31
N GLU A 595 -5.44 16.23 17.05
CA GLU A 595 -5.62 15.06 16.19
C GLU A 595 -6.78 14.18 16.68
N GLN A 596 -7.59 13.70 15.74
CA GLN A 596 -8.68 12.75 15.94
C GLN A 596 -8.33 11.41 15.30
N LYS A 597 -9.05 10.34 15.67
CA LYS A 597 -8.89 9.03 15.02
C LYS A 597 -9.47 8.99 13.60
N GLY A 598 -10.39 9.90 13.26
CA GLY A 598 -11.10 9.92 11.99
C GLY A 598 -10.42 10.77 10.92
N VAL A 599 -10.50 10.32 9.65
CA VAL A 599 -9.80 10.93 8.52
C VAL A 599 -10.39 12.29 8.14
N GLU A 600 -11.72 12.41 8.11
CA GLU A 600 -12.40 13.65 7.69
C GLU A 600 -12.28 14.73 8.77
N GLU A 601 -12.39 14.34 10.04
CA GLU A 601 -12.20 15.22 11.19
C GLU A 601 -10.78 15.83 11.18
N ASN A 602 -9.77 15.01 10.90
CA ASN A 602 -8.38 15.48 10.79
C ASN A 602 -8.18 16.47 9.63
N LYS A 603 -8.85 16.29 8.49
CA LYS A 603 -8.78 17.25 7.37
C LYS A 603 -9.33 18.62 7.77
N ILE A 604 -10.48 18.63 8.44
CA ILE A 604 -11.14 19.86 8.91
C ILE A 604 -10.23 20.57 9.93
N GLU A 605 -9.72 19.84 10.90
CA GLU A 605 -8.89 20.41 11.96
C GLU A 605 -7.57 20.96 11.40
N PHE A 606 -6.95 20.27 10.45
CA PHE A 606 -5.75 20.74 9.77
C PHE A 606 -5.98 22.03 8.96
N ALA A 607 -7.12 22.13 8.26
CA ALA A 607 -7.47 23.35 7.53
C ALA A 607 -7.62 24.56 8.47
N ARG A 608 -8.22 24.36 9.65
CA ARG A 608 -8.33 25.42 10.67
C ARG A 608 -6.96 25.85 11.20
N PHE A 609 -6.09 24.88 11.49
CA PHE A 609 -4.70 25.13 11.89
C PHE A 609 -3.94 25.95 10.84
N GLN A 610 -4.03 25.57 9.56
CA GLN A 610 -3.39 26.30 8.46
C GLN A 610 -3.94 27.72 8.32
N ASN A 611 -5.26 27.90 8.41
CA ASN A 611 -5.89 29.22 8.30
C ASN A 611 -5.43 30.18 9.40
N GLN A 612 -5.26 29.70 10.63
CA GLN A 612 -4.75 30.52 11.73
C GLN A 612 -3.31 30.98 11.48
N ILE A 613 -2.45 30.10 10.96
CA ILE A 613 -1.06 30.44 10.61
C ILE A 613 -1.02 31.43 9.45
N ASN A 614 -1.85 31.22 8.42
CA ASN A 614 -1.94 32.12 7.27
C ASN A 614 -2.36 33.55 7.69
N ASN A 615 -3.17 33.66 8.74
CA ASN A 615 -3.53 34.93 9.35
C ASN A 615 -2.41 35.55 10.22
N GLN A 616 -1.17 35.08 10.07
CA GLN A 616 0.00 35.54 10.82
C GLN A 616 -0.14 35.38 12.33
N GLN A 617 -0.89 34.36 12.76
CA GLN A 617 -1.04 34.00 14.16
C GLN A 617 -0.27 32.71 14.46
N GLN A 618 -0.07 32.45 15.75
CA GLN A 618 0.42 31.17 16.20
C GLN A 618 -0.68 30.11 16.22
N ALA A 619 -0.33 28.86 15.96
CA ALA A 619 -1.21 27.72 16.13
C ALA A 619 -0.42 26.53 16.71
N ILE A 620 -1.03 25.79 17.64
CA ILE A 620 -0.42 24.61 18.25
C ILE A 620 -1.30 23.40 17.95
N MET A 621 -0.72 22.41 17.26
CA MET A 621 -1.37 21.13 16.99
C MET A 621 -0.82 20.06 17.93
N CYS A 622 -1.71 19.50 18.75
CA CYS A 622 -1.46 18.32 19.55
C CYS A 622 -1.72 17.06 18.69
N CYS A 623 -0.67 16.28 18.48
CA CYS A 623 -0.66 15.10 17.62
C CYS A 623 -0.31 13.84 18.43
N VAL A 624 -0.45 12.67 17.80
CA VAL A 624 0.03 11.41 18.35
C VAL A 624 1.16 10.85 17.48
N PHE A 625 2.19 10.27 18.12
CA PHE A 625 3.23 9.53 17.37
C PHE A 625 2.61 8.41 16.55
N ASN A 626 3.14 8.15 15.35
CA ASN A 626 2.59 7.19 14.37
C ASN A 626 1.14 7.52 13.94
N GLY A 627 0.66 8.73 14.27
CA GLY A 627 -0.61 9.28 13.82
C GLY A 627 -0.53 9.90 12.42
N LYS A 628 -1.64 10.43 11.93
CA LYS A 628 -1.75 10.95 10.56
C LYS A 628 -0.81 12.13 10.31
N PHE A 629 -0.69 13.03 11.29
CA PHE A 629 0.20 14.19 11.23
C PHE A 629 1.68 13.83 11.45
N SER A 630 1.98 12.65 12.00
CA SER A 630 3.34 12.15 12.16
C SER A 630 3.92 11.54 10.89
N GLU A 631 3.09 10.98 10.01
CA GLU A 631 3.53 10.23 8.82
C GLU A 631 3.12 10.88 7.49
N GLY A 632 1.85 11.29 7.38
CA GLY A 632 1.18 11.49 6.08
C GLY A 632 0.87 12.93 5.70
N VAL A 633 1.40 13.92 6.43
CA VAL A 633 1.17 15.34 6.18
C VAL A 633 2.50 16.08 6.08
N ASP A 634 2.56 16.98 5.10
CA ASP A 634 3.67 17.91 4.92
C ASP A 634 3.34 19.26 5.55
N PHE A 635 4.28 19.76 6.34
CA PHE A 635 4.22 21.07 6.99
C PHE A 635 5.33 21.91 6.38
N TYR A 636 4.95 22.98 5.68
CA TYR A 636 5.89 23.86 4.97
C TYR A 636 6.08 25.17 5.72
N ASP A 637 7.33 25.64 5.77
CA ASP A 637 7.68 26.97 6.28
C ASP A 637 7.02 27.27 7.65
N GLN A 638 6.19 28.33 7.72
CA GLN A 638 5.56 28.78 8.94
C GLN A 638 4.62 27.74 9.56
N GLN A 639 4.24 26.67 8.85
CA GLN A 639 3.35 25.63 9.37
C GLN A 639 3.97 24.78 10.48
N CYS A 640 5.30 24.73 10.60
CA CYS A 640 5.97 24.03 11.68
C CYS A 640 7.35 24.66 11.97
N ARG A 641 7.46 25.34 13.11
CA ARG A 641 8.70 25.96 13.62
C ARG A 641 9.18 25.31 14.92
N LEU A 642 8.28 24.66 15.64
CA LEU A 642 8.60 23.94 16.86
C LEU A 642 7.98 22.54 16.79
N VAL A 643 8.78 21.54 17.15
CA VAL A 643 8.33 20.16 17.37
C VAL A 643 8.67 19.77 18.80
N ALA A 644 7.66 19.48 19.62
CA ALA A 644 7.83 18.93 20.95
C ALA A 644 7.45 17.44 20.97
N CYS A 645 8.35 16.59 21.43
CA CYS A 645 8.15 15.16 21.62
C CYS A 645 7.91 14.88 23.10
N ILE A 646 6.65 14.64 23.48
CA ILE A 646 6.24 14.39 24.87
C ILE A 646 6.43 12.91 25.20
N SER A 647 7.38 12.60 26.09
CA SER A 647 7.77 11.22 26.43
C SER A 647 8.34 10.43 25.25
N ILE A 648 8.73 9.18 25.51
CA ILE A 648 9.18 8.20 24.51
C ILE A 648 7.96 7.33 24.14
N PRO A 649 7.60 7.19 22.84
CA PRO A 649 6.39 6.51 22.37
C PRO A 649 6.56 4.98 22.36
N PHE A 650 6.78 4.42 23.53
CA PHE A 650 6.79 2.97 23.73
C PHE A 650 5.41 2.37 23.47
N ALA A 651 5.35 1.34 22.61
CA ALA A 651 4.13 0.56 22.41
C ALA A 651 3.67 -0.12 23.72
N ALA A 652 2.45 -0.63 23.77
CA ALA A 652 1.94 -1.26 24.99
C ALA A 652 2.75 -2.53 25.33
N ALA A 653 3.66 -2.44 26.31
CA ALA A 653 4.53 -3.54 26.77
C ALA A 653 3.78 -4.79 27.25
N LEU A 654 2.51 -4.64 27.62
CA LEU A 654 1.64 -5.74 28.05
C LEU A 654 0.87 -6.40 26.91
N SER A 655 0.95 -5.87 25.67
CA SER A 655 0.30 -6.52 24.53
C SER A 655 0.96 -7.87 24.24
N SER A 656 0.16 -8.91 24.11
CA SER A 656 0.60 -10.29 23.85
C SER A 656 1.46 -10.38 22.59
N GLN A 657 1.01 -9.76 21.49
CA GLN A 657 1.74 -9.72 20.23
C GLN A 657 3.15 -9.15 20.40
N LEU A 658 3.30 -8.07 21.17
CA LEU A 658 4.60 -7.46 21.41
C LEU A 658 5.50 -8.33 22.29
N GLN A 659 4.94 -8.91 23.36
CA GLN A 659 5.69 -9.80 24.25
C GLN A 659 6.20 -11.04 23.52
N GLU A 660 5.36 -11.67 22.69
CA GLU A 660 5.77 -12.82 21.88
C GLU A 660 6.77 -12.43 20.79
N LYS A 661 6.59 -11.27 20.15
CA LYS A 661 7.58 -10.75 19.20
C LYS A 661 8.93 -10.50 19.88
N MET A 662 8.96 -9.89 21.06
CA MET A 662 10.21 -9.71 21.82
C MET A 662 10.87 -11.04 22.17
N LYS A 663 10.10 -12.05 22.61
CA LYS A 663 10.62 -13.41 22.87
C LYS A 663 11.16 -14.07 21.61
N TYR A 664 10.52 -13.86 20.47
CA TYR A 664 11.02 -14.32 19.18
C TYR A 664 12.40 -13.71 18.88
N PHE A 665 12.53 -12.39 19.00
CA PHE A 665 13.82 -11.71 18.82
C PHE A 665 14.88 -12.21 19.80
N ASP A 666 14.55 -12.40 21.07
CA ASP A 666 15.49 -12.89 22.09
C ASP A 666 16.04 -14.30 21.79
N ARG A 667 15.24 -15.15 21.14
CA ARG A 667 15.57 -16.54 20.80
C ARG A 667 16.24 -16.70 19.44
N PHE A 668 15.75 -15.98 18.43
CA PHE A 668 16.05 -16.26 17.02
C PHE A 668 16.75 -15.12 16.27
N SER A 669 16.78 -13.90 16.83
CA SER A 669 17.48 -12.76 16.22
C SER A 669 18.79 -12.46 16.94
N LYS A 670 19.73 -11.85 16.21
CA LYS A 670 20.93 -11.26 16.83
C LYS A 670 20.56 -10.02 17.65
N VAL A 671 19.46 -9.35 17.31
CA VAL A 671 18.96 -8.19 18.05
C VAL A 671 18.06 -8.67 19.17
N LYS A 672 18.37 -8.31 20.42
CA LYS A 672 17.49 -8.64 21.55
C LYS A 672 16.16 -7.90 21.46
N GLY A 673 15.09 -8.53 21.92
CA GLY A 673 13.73 -8.02 21.80
C GLY A 673 13.55 -6.65 22.44
N ARG A 674 14.21 -6.41 23.58
CA ARG A 674 14.23 -5.09 24.22
C ARG A 674 14.89 -4.01 23.38
N VAL A 675 16.02 -4.32 22.75
CA VAL A 675 16.73 -3.38 21.86
C VAL A 675 15.85 -3.05 20.66
N TRP A 676 15.30 -4.07 20.00
CA TRP A 676 14.36 -3.87 18.89
C TRP A 676 13.16 -2.99 19.29
N TYR A 677 12.59 -3.21 20.46
CA TYR A 677 11.48 -2.44 20.99
C TYR A 677 11.84 -0.96 21.24
N GLU A 678 13.03 -0.69 21.79
CA GLU A 678 13.56 0.67 21.96
C GLU A 678 13.79 1.34 20.59
N LEU A 679 14.36 0.63 19.61
CA LEU A 679 14.57 1.13 18.25
C LEU A 679 13.26 1.60 17.59
N GLN A 680 12.17 0.85 17.74
CA GLN A 680 10.88 1.26 17.16
C GLN A 680 10.37 2.58 17.77
N ALA A 681 10.49 2.74 19.09
CA ALA A 681 10.05 3.96 19.75
C ALA A 681 10.86 5.19 19.30
N PHE A 682 12.18 5.07 19.18
CA PHE A 682 13.02 6.19 18.74
C PHE A 682 12.89 6.51 17.25
N ARG A 683 12.54 5.53 16.40
CA ARG A 683 12.15 5.82 15.01
C ARG A 683 10.94 6.72 14.92
N SER A 684 9.91 6.48 15.73
CA SER A 684 8.72 7.35 15.80
C SER A 684 9.08 8.77 16.25
N VAL A 685 10.03 8.91 17.19
CA VAL A 685 10.53 10.24 17.60
C VAL A 685 11.27 10.92 16.44
N ASN A 686 12.20 10.22 15.79
CA ASN A 686 12.95 10.76 14.64
C ASN A 686 12.02 11.21 13.49
N GLN A 687 10.92 10.49 13.27
CA GLN A 687 9.87 10.88 12.30
C GLN A 687 9.15 12.16 12.68
N ALA A 688 8.78 12.33 13.94
CA ALA A 688 8.19 13.56 14.44
C ALA A 688 9.16 14.74 14.26
N CYS A 689 10.43 14.58 14.67
CA CYS A 689 11.47 15.60 14.52
C CYS A 689 11.66 16.02 13.05
N GLY A 690 11.59 15.08 12.10
CA GLY A 690 11.70 15.35 10.67
C GLY A 690 10.59 16.24 10.08
N ARG A 691 9.57 16.59 10.85
CA ARG A 691 8.50 17.52 10.40
C ARG A 691 8.92 18.99 10.45
N ALA A 692 9.91 19.33 11.28
CA ALA A 692 10.34 20.70 11.52
C ALA A 692 11.08 21.35 10.34
N ILE A 693 11.73 20.57 9.48
CA ILE A 693 12.65 21.09 8.45
C ILE A 693 12.32 20.49 7.07
N ARG A 694 12.18 21.34 6.05
CA ARG A 694 11.79 20.96 4.68
C ARG A 694 12.73 21.40 3.57
N HIS A 695 13.66 22.32 3.82
CA HIS A 695 14.67 22.70 2.85
C HIS A 695 15.94 23.23 3.53
N ALA A 696 16.99 23.50 2.74
CA ALA A 696 18.29 23.92 3.27
C ALA A 696 18.26 25.28 4.00
N ASP A 697 17.37 26.18 3.60
CA ASP A 697 17.22 27.49 4.25
C ASP A 697 16.18 27.51 5.38
N ASP A 698 15.59 26.36 5.69
CA ASP A 698 14.51 26.27 6.68
C ASP A 698 15.07 26.31 8.10
N PHE A 699 14.22 26.46 9.12
CA PHE A 699 14.66 26.44 10.52
C PHE A 699 13.55 25.91 11.44
N GLY A 700 13.97 25.36 12.58
CA GLY A 700 13.06 24.85 13.58
C GLY A 700 13.73 24.46 14.88
N GLU A 701 12.94 24.45 15.95
CA GLU A 701 13.34 24.02 17.29
C GLU A 701 12.70 22.67 17.62
N ILE A 702 13.49 21.77 18.18
CA ILE A 702 13.09 20.41 18.55
C ILE A 702 13.25 20.27 20.05
N LEU A 703 12.14 19.98 20.73
CA LEU A 703 12.09 19.76 22.18
C LEU A 703 11.83 18.28 22.46
N LEU A 704 12.77 17.64 23.13
CA LEU A 704 12.66 16.26 23.61
C LEU A 704 12.28 16.29 25.10
N PHE A 705 11.00 16.13 25.38
CA PHE A 705 10.41 16.37 26.70
C PHE A 705 10.33 15.07 27.53
N ASP A 706 11.50 14.62 28.00
CA ASP A 706 11.67 13.51 28.94
C ASP A 706 13.17 13.41 29.34
N GLN A 707 13.48 13.26 30.62
CA GLN A 707 14.87 13.05 31.06
C GLN A 707 15.49 11.80 30.42
N ARG A 708 14.70 10.77 30.11
CA ARG A 708 15.21 9.52 29.52
C ARG A 708 15.86 9.72 28.15
N PHE A 709 15.61 10.82 27.44
CA PHE A 709 16.32 11.14 26.20
C PHE A 709 17.82 11.35 26.44
N GLU A 710 18.25 11.81 27.61
CA GLU A 710 19.67 12.07 27.92
C GLU A 710 20.53 10.81 27.78
N LYS A 711 20.03 9.67 28.29
CA LYS A 711 20.72 8.38 28.22
C LYS A 711 20.66 7.76 26.82
N ASN A 712 19.69 8.18 26.00
CA ASN A 712 19.39 7.59 24.70
C ASN A 712 19.69 8.53 23.52
N LYS A 713 20.56 9.53 23.70
CA LYS A 713 20.97 10.47 22.62
C LYS A 713 21.47 9.75 21.36
N HIS A 714 22.15 8.62 21.52
CA HIS A 714 22.68 7.81 20.42
C HIS A 714 21.59 7.18 19.54
N MET A 715 20.33 7.11 20.01
CA MET A 715 19.19 6.60 19.26
C MET A 715 18.55 7.67 18.34
N MET A 716 18.95 8.93 18.49
CA MET A 716 18.46 10.04 17.67
C MET A 716 19.24 10.14 16.36
N SER A 717 18.57 10.55 15.29
CA SER A 717 19.24 10.83 14.00
C SER A 717 20.40 11.82 14.19
N LYS A 718 21.51 11.61 13.46
CA LYS A 718 22.76 12.40 13.60
C LYS A 718 22.54 13.92 13.59
N TRP A 719 21.65 14.42 12.74
CA TRP A 719 21.37 15.85 12.61
C TRP A 719 20.64 16.46 13.82
N VAL A 720 19.87 15.65 14.55
CA VAL A 720 19.25 16.06 15.83
C VAL A 720 20.29 15.96 16.94
N SER A 721 21.05 14.84 16.98
CA SER A 721 21.95 14.52 18.09
C SER A 721 23.22 15.37 18.18
N GLN A 722 23.71 15.92 17.06
CA GLN A 722 24.99 16.64 17.00
C GLN A 722 25.10 17.83 17.98
N ASN A 723 24.01 18.55 18.24
CA ASN A 723 24.02 19.77 19.07
C ASN A 723 22.94 19.76 20.17
N ILE A 724 22.57 18.59 20.70
CA ILE A 724 21.53 18.52 21.73
C ILE A 724 21.99 19.17 23.03
N GLN A 725 21.28 20.24 23.42
CA GLN A 725 21.41 20.88 24.72
C GLN A 725 20.52 20.17 25.75
N ILE A 726 20.87 20.22 27.02
CA ILE A 726 20.02 19.75 28.12
C ILE A 726 19.64 20.96 28.94
N GLN A 727 18.33 21.17 29.14
CA GLN A 727 17.79 22.33 29.85
C GLN A 727 16.61 21.92 30.74
N SER A 728 16.30 22.76 31.74
CA SER A 728 15.00 22.71 32.42
C SER A 728 13.93 23.48 31.65
N CYS A 729 12.67 23.27 32.01
CA CYS A 729 11.54 24.05 31.47
C CYS A 729 11.76 25.56 31.63
N GLU A 730 12.26 26.02 32.77
CA GLU A 730 12.48 27.42 33.08
C GLU A 730 13.62 28.01 32.24
N GLN A 731 14.71 27.25 32.06
CA GLN A 731 15.83 27.66 31.22
C GLN A 731 15.40 27.83 29.76
N TRP A 732 14.62 26.88 29.24
CA TRP A 732 14.08 26.98 27.89
C TRP A 732 13.07 28.12 27.75
N ALA A 733 12.19 28.33 28.74
CA ALA A 733 11.26 29.46 28.74
C ALA A 733 12.00 30.80 28.71
N GLN A 734 13.18 30.90 29.31
CA GLN A 734 14.01 32.11 29.22
C GLN A 734 14.77 32.22 27.88
N SER A 735 14.71 31.22 27.01
CA SER A 735 15.37 31.24 25.71
C SER A 735 14.62 32.12 24.70
N GLY A 736 15.38 32.90 23.92
CA GLY A 736 14.86 33.76 22.86
C GLY A 736 15.09 33.24 21.44
N TRP A 737 15.69 32.06 21.29
CA TRP A 737 16.24 31.57 20.02
C TRP A 737 15.17 31.50 18.93
N LEU A 738 14.02 30.88 19.23
CA LEU A 738 12.96 30.68 18.25
C LEU A 738 12.36 32.00 17.77
N ASN A 739 12.04 32.91 18.69
CA ASN A 739 11.53 34.24 18.35
C ASN A 739 12.51 35.06 17.53
N GLN A 740 13.79 35.04 17.92
CA GLN A 740 14.84 35.72 17.18
C GLN A 740 14.91 35.19 15.74
N LYS A 741 14.89 33.85 15.57
CA LYS A 741 14.91 33.24 14.23
C LYS A 741 13.67 33.55 13.41
N ILE A 742 12.48 33.58 14.02
CA ILE A 742 11.24 33.96 13.33
C ILE A 742 11.31 35.41 12.82
N GLN A 743 11.90 36.32 13.58
CA GLN A 743 12.09 37.72 13.17
C GLN A 743 13.14 37.87 12.05
N GLU A 744 14.22 37.08 12.10
CA GLU A 744 15.26 37.03 11.06
C GLU A 744 14.77 36.36 9.76
N TYR A 745 13.79 35.46 9.86
CA TYR A 745 13.35 34.66 8.72
C TYR A 745 12.48 35.44 7.76
N VAL A 746 13.01 35.66 6.56
CA VAL A 746 12.22 36.08 5.40
C VAL A 746 11.72 34.83 4.71
N PRO A 747 10.39 34.56 4.68
CA PRO A 747 9.87 33.45 3.91
C PRO A 747 10.32 33.61 2.47
N LYS A 748 11.05 32.64 1.94
CA LYS A 748 11.06 32.49 0.49
C LYS A 748 9.60 32.25 0.15
N GLN A 749 9.02 33.06 -0.73
CA GLN A 749 7.82 32.62 -1.43
C GLN A 749 8.25 31.38 -2.20
N THR A 750 8.22 30.24 -1.53
CA THR A 750 8.03 28.95 -2.15
C THR A 750 6.71 29.13 -2.85
N LYS A 751 6.76 29.60 -4.11
CA LYS A 751 5.80 29.16 -5.10
C LYS A 751 5.77 27.66 -4.85
N GLN A 752 4.67 27.19 -4.27
CA GLN A 752 4.24 25.81 -4.43
C GLN A 752 4.73 25.41 -5.82
N PRO A 753 5.63 24.43 -5.97
CA PRO A 753 6.11 24.04 -7.30
C PRO A 753 4.85 23.97 -8.15
N SER A 754 4.83 24.67 -9.29
CA SER A 754 3.63 25.07 -10.03
C SER A 754 2.62 23.94 -10.30
N CYS A 755 3.02 22.68 -10.11
CA CYS A 755 2.13 21.53 -9.94
C CYS A 755 1.14 21.58 -8.76
N GLN A 756 1.28 22.44 -7.73
CA GLN A 756 0.38 22.49 -6.57
C GLN A 756 -0.60 23.68 -6.55
N LEU A 757 -0.29 24.81 -7.20
CA LEU A 757 -1.22 25.96 -7.24
C LEU A 757 -2.39 25.75 -8.23
N GLU A 758 -2.22 24.88 -9.24
CA GLU A 758 -3.35 24.41 -10.05
C GLU A 758 -4.32 23.52 -9.24
N ILE A 759 -3.91 23.00 -8.07
CA ILE A 759 -4.72 22.10 -7.24
C ILE A 759 -5.80 22.86 -6.46
N GLN A 760 -5.61 24.13 -6.10
CA GLN A 760 -6.64 24.91 -5.38
C GLN A 760 -7.61 25.65 -6.30
N ASN A 761 -7.15 26.11 -7.47
CA ASN A 761 -8.04 26.81 -8.41
C ASN A 761 -8.89 25.85 -9.24
N ASN A 762 -8.43 24.62 -9.54
CA ASN A 762 -9.26 23.64 -10.25
C ASN A 762 -10.21 22.85 -9.33
N SER A 763 -9.94 22.75 -8.02
CA SER A 763 -10.86 22.07 -7.08
C SER A 763 -12.13 22.88 -6.79
N ASN A 764 -12.07 24.21 -6.83
CA ASN A 764 -13.26 25.06 -6.73
C ASN A 764 -14.07 25.13 -8.04
N GLN A 765 -13.49 24.80 -9.19
CA GLN A 765 -14.25 24.64 -10.44
C GLN A 765 -14.86 23.22 -10.59
N LEU A 766 -14.29 22.21 -9.94
CA LEU A 766 -14.80 20.83 -9.97
C LEU A 766 -15.98 20.58 -9.00
N GLN A 767 -16.26 21.49 -8.06
CA GLN A 767 -17.45 21.39 -7.18
C GLN A 767 -18.74 21.94 -7.80
N ASN A 768 -18.67 22.59 -8.97
CA ASN A 768 -19.85 23.14 -9.67
C ASN A 768 -20.15 22.48 -11.02
N ILE A 769 -19.53 21.34 -11.35
CA ILE A 769 -20.03 20.51 -12.44
C ILE A 769 -21.28 19.78 -11.93
N LYS A 770 -22.43 20.45 -12.06
CA LYS A 770 -23.70 19.73 -12.20
C LYS A 770 -23.48 18.76 -13.36
N TYR A 771 -23.40 17.47 -13.06
CA TYR A 771 -23.51 16.44 -14.09
C TYR A 771 -24.70 16.80 -14.96
N PRO A 772 -24.53 17.01 -16.28
CA PRO A 772 -25.68 17.10 -17.16
C PRO A 772 -26.46 15.81 -16.90
N GLN A 773 -27.71 15.97 -16.48
CA GLN A 773 -28.64 14.86 -16.41
C GLN A 773 -28.60 14.13 -17.77
N GLN A 774 -28.94 12.84 -17.75
CA GLN A 774 -28.80 11.82 -18.79
C GLN A 774 -29.30 12.15 -20.23
N THR A 775 -29.67 13.39 -20.53
CA THR A 775 -30.06 13.90 -21.84
C THR A 775 -28.88 14.14 -22.80
N PHE A 776 -27.67 14.48 -22.30
CA PHE A 776 -26.54 14.84 -23.19
C PHE A 776 -25.96 13.66 -24.00
N TYR A 777 -26.03 12.43 -23.48
CA TYR A 777 -25.50 11.23 -24.15
C TYR A 777 -26.36 10.78 -25.35
N LYS A 778 -27.67 11.06 -25.33
CA LYS A 778 -28.57 10.60 -26.41
C LYS A 778 -28.35 11.42 -27.69
N SER A 779 -28.13 12.73 -27.59
CA SER A 779 -27.95 13.61 -28.77
C SER A 779 -26.61 13.40 -29.47
N GLU A 780 -25.51 13.25 -28.73
CA GLU A 780 -24.17 13.07 -29.30
C GLU A 780 -23.97 11.66 -29.89
N PHE A 781 -24.57 10.64 -29.27
CA PHE A 781 -24.58 9.28 -29.81
C PHE A 781 -25.38 9.19 -31.12
N MET A 782 -26.55 9.83 -31.19
CA MET A 782 -27.35 9.92 -32.43
C MET A 782 -26.66 10.74 -33.52
N GLN A 783 -25.82 11.72 -33.17
CA GLN A 783 -24.97 12.42 -34.15
C GLN A 783 -23.83 11.52 -34.68
N LYS A 784 -23.22 10.69 -33.83
CA LYS A 784 -22.19 9.70 -34.26
C LYS A 784 -22.76 8.59 -35.14
N LEU A 785 -24.01 8.16 -34.92
CA LEU A 785 -24.72 7.21 -35.79
C LEU A 785 -24.87 7.69 -37.24
N LYS A 786 -24.83 9.01 -37.46
CA LYS A 786 -24.97 9.65 -38.78
C LYS A 786 -23.63 9.84 -39.50
N GLN A 787 -22.49 9.53 -38.86
CA GLN A 787 -21.18 9.61 -39.50
C GLN A 787 -20.91 8.33 -40.33
N PRO A 788 -20.26 8.44 -41.51
CA PRO A 788 -19.97 7.26 -42.33
C PRO A 788 -18.99 6.33 -41.60
N THR A 789 -19.44 5.10 -41.32
CA THR A 789 -18.63 4.04 -40.68
C THR A 789 -17.29 3.84 -41.37
N ILE A 790 -17.20 4.10 -42.68
CA ILE A 790 -16.00 3.96 -43.52
C ILE A 790 -14.79 4.74 -42.97
N GLN A 791 -14.97 5.90 -42.35
CA GLN A 791 -13.87 6.73 -41.80
C GLN A 791 -13.34 6.24 -40.44
N MET A 792 -14.03 5.28 -39.82
CA MET A 792 -13.64 4.73 -38.53
C MET A 792 -12.54 3.67 -38.70
N SER A 793 -11.57 3.65 -37.78
CA SER A 793 -10.59 2.57 -37.73
C SER A 793 -11.28 1.21 -37.52
N VAL A 794 -10.61 0.11 -37.88
CA VAL A 794 -11.17 -1.25 -37.68
C VAL A 794 -11.60 -1.47 -36.22
N PHE A 795 -10.84 -0.92 -35.27
CA PHE A 795 -11.13 -0.96 -33.84
C PHE A 795 -12.34 -0.10 -33.46
N GLN A 796 -12.45 1.11 -33.99
CA GLN A 796 -13.59 1.99 -33.78
C GLN A 796 -14.88 1.38 -34.33
N LYS A 797 -14.84 0.76 -35.52
CA LYS A 797 -15.98 0.04 -36.11
C LYS A 797 -16.48 -1.08 -35.19
N PHE A 798 -15.57 -1.88 -34.63
CA PHE A 798 -15.93 -2.98 -33.74
C PHE A 798 -16.53 -2.49 -32.41
N ALA A 799 -15.93 -1.49 -31.77
CA ALA A 799 -16.44 -0.91 -30.53
C ALA A 799 -17.81 -0.26 -30.73
N PHE A 800 -17.99 0.48 -31.83
CA PHE A 800 -19.25 1.12 -32.19
C PHE A 800 -20.35 0.09 -32.43
N LYS A 801 -20.04 -0.99 -33.16
CA LYS A 801 -20.95 -2.12 -33.36
C LYS A 801 -21.38 -2.77 -32.05
N LEU A 802 -20.46 -2.96 -31.10
CA LEU A 802 -20.77 -3.52 -29.78
C LEU A 802 -21.64 -2.58 -28.95
N GLN A 803 -21.37 -1.28 -29.00
CA GLN A 803 -22.12 -0.25 -28.26
C GLN A 803 -23.56 -0.16 -28.77
N ILE A 804 -23.74 -0.14 -30.09
CA ILE A 804 -25.06 -0.20 -30.73
C ILE A 804 -25.79 -1.48 -30.33
N LYS A 805 -25.13 -2.64 -30.41
CA LYS A 805 -25.71 -3.93 -30.01
C LYS A 805 -26.19 -3.92 -28.56
N ASN A 806 -25.38 -3.41 -27.64
CA ASN A 806 -25.70 -3.38 -26.21
C ASN A 806 -26.86 -2.42 -25.90
N GLU A 807 -26.90 -1.24 -26.53
CA GLU A 807 -28.01 -0.30 -26.35
C GLU A 807 -29.31 -0.83 -26.95
N ILE A 808 -29.28 -1.49 -28.12
CA ILE A 808 -30.48 -2.16 -28.66
C ILE A 808 -30.97 -3.24 -27.69
N VAL A 809 -30.07 -4.10 -27.19
CA VAL A 809 -30.43 -5.15 -26.22
C VAL A 809 -31.02 -4.55 -24.92
N LYS A 810 -30.48 -3.43 -24.42
CA LYS A 810 -31.05 -2.74 -23.25
C LYS A 810 -32.47 -2.21 -23.50
N ILE A 811 -32.72 -1.65 -24.68
CA ILE A 811 -34.04 -1.14 -25.06
C ILE A 811 -35.03 -2.29 -25.21
N LEU A 812 -34.64 -3.37 -25.89
CA LEU A 812 -35.50 -4.55 -26.11
C LEU A 812 -35.81 -5.28 -24.80
N ASN A 813 -34.85 -5.41 -23.89
CA ASN A 813 -35.07 -5.98 -22.56
C ASN A 813 -36.05 -5.13 -21.73
N LYS A 814 -36.03 -3.80 -21.86
CA LYS A 814 -37.03 -2.91 -21.22
C LYS A 814 -38.42 -3.06 -21.83
N GLN A 815 -38.49 -3.44 -23.10
CA GLN A 815 -39.74 -3.67 -23.83
C GLN A 815 -40.24 -5.12 -23.76
N GLN A 816 -39.58 -6.00 -22.97
CA GLN A 816 -39.89 -7.44 -22.86
C GLN A 816 -39.90 -8.17 -24.21
N ASN A 817 -39.04 -7.76 -25.15
CA ASN A 817 -39.00 -8.33 -26.49
C ASN A 817 -37.87 -9.38 -26.60
N ASP A 818 -38.11 -10.55 -26.01
CA ASP A 818 -37.11 -11.61 -25.84
C ASP A 818 -36.68 -12.24 -27.17
N GLU A 819 -37.61 -12.35 -28.13
CA GLU A 819 -37.41 -12.95 -29.45
C GLU A 819 -36.41 -12.14 -30.30
N LEU A 820 -36.57 -10.82 -30.30
CA LEU A 820 -35.71 -9.87 -31.03
C LEU A 820 -34.32 -9.74 -30.38
N THR A 821 -34.27 -9.87 -29.04
CA THR A 821 -33.02 -9.91 -28.28
C THR A 821 -32.19 -11.15 -28.61
N GLN A 822 -32.86 -12.29 -28.82
CA GLN A 822 -32.21 -13.54 -29.22
C GLN A 822 -31.70 -13.47 -30.67
N LEU A 823 -32.49 -12.94 -31.60
CA LEU A 823 -32.08 -12.74 -33.00
C LEU A 823 -30.85 -11.82 -33.15
N ILE A 824 -30.75 -10.76 -32.36
CA ILE A 824 -29.58 -9.85 -32.34
C ILE A 824 -28.34 -10.53 -31.72
N LYS A 825 -28.53 -11.47 -30.79
CA LYS A 825 -27.42 -12.27 -30.26
C LYS A 825 -26.89 -13.25 -31.32
N GLU A 826 -27.79 -13.83 -32.11
CA GLU A 826 -27.52 -14.84 -33.16
C GLU A 826 -27.01 -14.24 -34.49
N GLN A 827 -27.03 -12.90 -34.65
CA GLN A 827 -26.53 -12.18 -35.85
C GLN A 827 -27.24 -12.51 -37.17
N ASN A 828 -28.53 -12.88 -37.12
CA ASN A 828 -29.30 -13.18 -38.33
C ASN A 828 -29.79 -11.89 -39.03
N LYS A 829 -29.02 -11.40 -40.02
CA LYS A 829 -29.24 -10.09 -40.67
C LYS A 829 -30.65 -9.94 -41.26
N ASP A 830 -31.17 -10.96 -41.94
CA ASP A 830 -32.43 -10.86 -42.68
C ASP A 830 -33.64 -10.78 -41.74
N GLN A 831 -33.62 -11.54 -40.63
CA GLN A 831 -34.69 -11.53 -39.64
C GLN A 831 -34.66 -10.27 -38.76
N ILE A 832 -33.47 -9.75 -38.44
CA ILE A 832 -33.31 -8.48 -37.69
C ILE A 832 -33.94 -7.32 -38.47
N GLN A 833 -33.76 -7.27 -39.79
CA GLN A 833 -34.27 -6.19 -40.63
C GLN A 833 -35.80 -6.20 -40.73
N ILE A 834 -36.42 -7.39 -40.84
CA ILE A 834 -37.88 -7.56 -40.88
C ILE A 834 -38.53 -7.13 -39.55
N PHE A 835 -37.99 -7.61 -38.43
CA PHE A 835 -38.52 -7.31 -37.09
C PHE A 835 -38.30 -5.84 -36.66
N SER A 836 -37.25 -5.18 -37.18
CA SER A 836 -36.97 -3.77 -36.87
C SER A 836 -38.06 -2.79 -37.34
N GLN A 837 -38.89 -3.19 -38.31
CA GLN A 837 -39.93 -2.32 -38.88
C GLN A 837 -41.01 -1.90 -37.87
N GLN A 838 -41.19 -2.66 -36.79
CA GLN A 838 -42.18 -2.43 -35.73
C GLN A 838 -41.65 -1.60 -34.55
N LEU A 839 -40.37 -1.20 -34.57
CA LEU A 839 -39.71 -0.46 -33.49
C LEU A 839 -39.70 1.05 -33.75
N SER A 840 -39.40 1.84 -32.72
CA SER A 840 -39.27 3.31 -32.83
C SER A 840 -38.15 3.70 -33.79
N ASP A 841 -38.27 4.86 -34.45
CA ASP A 841 -37.31 5.30 -35.47
C ASP A 841 -35.86 5.39 -34.95
N ASP A 842 -35.65 5.79 -33.69
CA ASP A 842 -34.34 5.75 -33.02
C ASP A 842 -33.69 4.34 -33.06
N VAL A 843 -34.49 3.29 -32.84
CA VAL A 843 -34.01 1.90 -32.76
C VAL A 843 -33.78 1.33 -34.16
N LYS A 844 -34.58 1.75 -35.14
CA LYS A 844 -34.34 1.42 -36.56
C LYS A 844 -33.02 2.01 -37.06
N GLU A 845 -32.72 3.26 -36.70
CA GLU A 845 -31.48 3.92 -37.08
C GLU A 845 -30.26 3.24 -36.43
N MET A 846 -30.38 2.81 -35.17
CA MET A 846 -29.38 1.98 -34.50
C MET A 846 -29.20 0.61 -35.16
N ILE A 847 -30.29 -0.10 -35.47
CA ILE A 847 -30.20 -1.42 -36.13
C ILE A 847 -29.57 -1.29 -37.52
N ARG A 848 -29.89 -0.24 -38.27
CA ARG A 848 -29.26 0.04 -39.56
C ARG A 848 -27.74 0.23 -39.43
N ALA A 849 -27.30 1.06 -38.49
CA ALA A 849 -25.88 1.30 -38.23
C ALA A 849 -25.15 0.07 -37.64
N LEU A 850 -25.87 -0.91 -37.08
CA LEU A 850 -25.30 -2.19 -36.65
C LEU A 850 -25.03 -3.15 -37.83
N LEU A 851 -25.90 -3.08 -38.85
CA LEU A 851 -25.89 -3.95 -40.02
C LEU A 851 -24.90 -3.49 -41.10
N GLU A 852 -24.80 -2.16 -41.28
CA GLU A 852 -23.73 -1.46 -42.00
C GLU A 852 -22.36 -1.67 -41.32
#